data_AF-A0A2E4WK40-F1
#
_entry.id   AF-A0A2E4WK40-F1
#
_cell.length_a   1.000
_cell.length_b   1.000
_cell.length_c   1.000
_cell.angle_alpha   90.00
_cell.angle_beta   90.00
_cell.angle_gamma   90.00
#
_symmetry.space_group_name_H-M   'P 1'
#
loop_
_entity.id
_entity.type
_entity.pdbx_description
1 polymer ?
#
loop_
_entity_poly.entity_id
_entity_poly.type
_entity_poly.pdbx_seq_one_letter_code
_entity_poly.pdbx_strand_id
1 'polypeptide(L)'
;MKRSLPIVLFIFVTLYMSCDFQNPADFQVPKWKINLTIPLLDGEYGIAGIVNDSTIHSSGDSLLIKFDGTLPKDSVSGDFLKVPLNIDQTIADSVPAPSLEGAFSPITLTVSVPIPIGKYVLNGQYNNLSDPSNKILIPSSNEQKIIGADWNAAANKVETLAGSVDTNFNVIDIGSMFDQIPFIEKVLGAVIGGASNDNYFESNATNSDIPVPLSSTWSTILSGSDTVASHDTTNLQSGESFPKTSSLVGKLLGSELRLKYGFTLTRVADTDTVTIPGNSEVSMSISVTMKINDIDLARVIINEYSLAPEIPPFSFSTNQNPSEECQVRGVYSGQFEPNVSGSNMIALKNVSNSFPFDIDFGLDFRNFIKSNGDTVKFSQILRKNGSPYNEEADIGGGQFNNPIDPNSAVEEMALNIKATTVPDTVNVSLSSETSIWKFSAGIQFNPLQFSSLEADLGCPFPSQNQEMGDIPQGFTGMSFGEVLLKFTLYNEIRLPISLNLNLIGISSTGDSLQVLLDTKIARPVSTTDSAKTVVELSSFGTSVKLYNSALDTIADSSYVIQAGRGVNTIVDLLALNPADFIVKATAKIDGRGSIDVNKAIWGNYNLIAPFQVRIAPMTFIPNNSTVIDEWKHDTRVKLRNFVKEANLTSRVINGLPIGGNLSILFSNREIFPLDRSRKTLNALRDSLKWSISDSLYILSKCDSIMKLDSTIYVSSVIFDSSGCVDGTAYLVRGVPGKADTVLSYVDTMFTITLPRPKAYYTDASKERLPNSVMTSGDTTVMTGLDSLKMYLLTDLGKHFVRPRIHFSGTLDQVPDIVQFSMKDSLSMKGFMVLQLQSDGLLEKAADELILTYPNGGETISLGEEIKIKWRSLGSNLQSENVLVSTSTDDNPDISSEDLWSIISGGIIANVDSLNWTPSAVADKLWLKVCNESGSICDRSLSSFKVVSTNTISSGSNLFNNWKIKQKRVANGKR
;
A
#
# COMPACT_ATOMS: atom_id res chain seq x y z
N MET A 1 -119.77 -47.44 58.77
CA MET A 1 -118.87 -46.26 58.70
C MET A 1 -117.54 -46.61 59.36
N LYS A 2 -116.41 -46.24 58.72
CA LYS A 2 -114.98 -46.40 59.12
C LYS A 2 -114.43 -47.86 59.05
N ARG A 3 -113.77 -48.28 57.96
CA ARG A 3 -112.37 -48.05 57.43
C ARG A 3 -111.25 -48.78 58.20
N SER A 4 -110.72 -49.85 57.60
CA SER A 4 -109.31 -50.08 57.14
C SER A 4 -108.46 -50.79 58.21
N LEU A 5 -107.67 -51.85 57.99
CA LEU A 5 -106.86 -52.29 56.84
C LEU A 5 -106.33 -53.73 57.16
N PRO A 6 -106.23 -54.72 56.25
CA PRO A 6 -105.44 -55.92 56.47
C PRO A 6 -104.05 -55.77 55.79
N ILE A 7 -102.99 -55.80 56.59
CA ILE A 7 -101.60 -55.49 56.22
C ILE A 7 -100.92 -56.58 55.36
N VAL A 8 -101.59 -57.67 55.02
CA VAL A 8 -100.91 -58.84 54.42
C VAL A 8 -100.91 -58.86 52.89
N LEU A 9 -101.82 -58.13 52.22
CA LEU A 9 -101.84 -58.09 50.75
C LEU A 9 -100.95 -57.00 50.14
N PHE A 10 -100.48 -56.03 50.93
CA PHE A 10 -99.67 -54.92 50.43
C PHE A 10 -98.19 -55.31 50.21
N ILE A 11 -97.68 -56.28 50.96
CA ILE A 11 -96.28 -56.72 50.88
C ILE A 11 -96.00 -57.57 49.63
N PHE A 12 -97.00 -58.30 49.12
CA PHE A 12 -96.85 -59.09 47.88
C PHE A 12 -97.04 -58.26 46.60
N VAL A 13 -97.76 -57.13 46.64
CA VAL A 13 -97.89 -56.23 45.46
C VAL A 13 -96.68 -55.29 45.34
N THR A 14 -96.00 -54.95 46.44
CA THR A 14 -94.73 -54.19 46.39
C THR A 14 -93.53 -55.00 45.91
N LEU A 15 -93.64 -56.34 45.81
CA LEU A 15 -92.58 -57.21 45.26
C LEU A 15 -92.68 -57.46 43.74
N TYR A 16 -93.75 -57.01 43.08
CA TYR A 16 -93.91 -57.13 41.61
C TYR A 16 -93.68 -55.82 40.84
N MET A 17 -93.48 -54.69 41.53
CA MET A 17 -93.27 -53.36 40.90
C MET A 17 -91.85 -52.80 41.11
N SER A 18 -90.86 -53.67 41.32
CA SER A 18 -89.46 -53.27 41.46
C SER A 18 -88.52 -54.26 40.79
N CYS A 19 -88.82 -54.58 39.53
CA CYS A 19 -87.86 -55.15 38.60
C CYS A 19 -87.98 -54.37 37.29
N ASP A 20 -87.48 -53.14 37.29
CA ASP A 20 -87.01 -52.51 36.05
C ASP A 20 -85.68 -53.19 35.70
N PHE A 21 -85.79 -54.44 35.21
CA PHE A 21 -84.68 -55.07 34.53
C PHE A 21 -84.56 -54.34 33.19
N GLN A 22 -83.73 -53.30 33.18
CA GLN A 22 -83.16 -52.81 31.93
C GLN A 22 -82.64 -54.03 31.15
N ASN A 23 -83.08 -54.12 29.90
CA ASN A 23 -82.64 -55.14 28.97
C ASN A 23 -81.09 -55.29 29.07
N PRO A 24 -80.52 -56.48 29.28
CA PRO A 24 -79.07 -56.66 29.48
C PRO A 24 -78.22 -56.12 28.32
N ALA A 25 -78.84 -55.79 27.19
CA ALA A 25 -78.22 -55.11 26.06
C ALA A 25 -77.76 -53.66 26.35
N ASP A 26 -78.28 -52.99 27.40
CA ASP A 26 -77.94 -51.60 27.74
C ASP A 26 -76.96 -51.46 28.92
N PHE A 27 -76.43 -52.56 29.46
CA PHE A 27 -75.41 -52.50 30.52
C PHE A 27 -74.09 -51.96 29.95
N GLN A 28 -73.86 -50.65 30.11
CA GLN A 28 -72.57 -50.05 29.78
C GLN A 28 -71.57 -50.33 30.91
N VAL A 29 -70.48 -51.02 30.59
CA VAL A 29 -69.36 -51.21 31.51
C VAL A 29 -68.90 -49.84 32.05
N PRO A 30 -68.68 -49.71 33.38
CA PRO A 30 -68.23 -48.44 33.95
C PRO A 30 -66.89 -48.04 33.34
N LYS A 31 -66.83 -46.81 32.79
CA LYS A 31 -65.60 -46.24 32.24
C LYS A 31 -64.76 -45.67 33.37
N TRP A 32 -63.60 -46.27 33.63
CA TRP A 32 -62.64 -45.81 34.62
C TRP A 32 -61.60 -44.92 33.94
N LYS A 33 -61.27 -43.79 34.56
CA LYS A 33 -60.12 -42.97 34.15
C LYS A 33 -58.95 -43.24 35.08
N ILE A 34 -57.81 -43.61 34.51
CA ILE A 34 -56.58 -43.89 35.25
C ILE A 34 -55.52 -42.88 34.81
N ASN A 35 -54.92 -42.17 35.76
CA ASN A 35 -53.81 -41.28 35.49
C ASN A 35 -52.49 -42.03 35.71
N LEU A 36 -51.74 -42.28 34.64
CA LEU A 36 -50.39 -42.82 34.71
C LEU A 36 -49.38 -41.67 34.72
N THR A 37 -48.64 -41.52 35.82
CA THR A 37 -47.62 -40.47 35.96
C THR A 37 -46.23 -41.05 35.70
N ILE A 38 -45.49 -40.45 34.78
CA ILE A 38 -44.15 -40.86 34.35
C ILE A 38 -43.18 -39.70 34.62
N PRO A 39 -42.16 -39.85 35.48
CA PRO A 39 -41.10 -38.84 35.63
C PRO A 39 -40.22 -38.83 34.37
N LEU A 40 -39.90 -37.64 33.85
CA LEU A 40 -39.16 -37.51 32.58
C LEU A 40 -37.83 -36.76 32.72
N LEU A 41 -37.77 -35.73 33.56
CA LEU A 41 -36.59 -34.87 33.68
C LEU A 41 -36.46 -34.33 35.11
N ASP A 42 -35.27 -34.44 35.68
CA ASP A 42 -34.83 -33.68 36.86
C ASP A 42 -33.34 -33.35 36.68
N GLY A 43 -33.03 -32.11 36.31
CA GLY A 43 -31.66 -31.70 36.00
C GLY A 43 -31.43 -30.21 36.21
N GLU A 44 -30.18 -29.87 36.53
CA GLU A 44 -29.68 -28.49 36.62
C GLU A 44 -28.47 -28.33 35.67
N TYR A 45 -28.53 -27.30 34.83
CA TYR A 45 -27.55 -27.01 33.79
C TYR A 45 -26.93 -25.64 34.04
N GLY A 46 -25.68 -25.60 34.51
CA GLY A 46 -24.95 -24.35 34.74
C GLY A 46 -24.31 -23.81 33.45
N ILE A 47 -24.33 -22.49 33.26
CA ILE A 47 -23.70 -21.86 32.10
C ILE A 47 -22.17 -21.92 32.16
N ALA A 48 -21.59 -22.13 33.35
CA ALA A 48 -20.15 -22.27 33.54
C ALA A 48 -19.48 -23.29 32.59
N GLY A 49 -20.23 -24.30 32.12
CA GLY A 49 -19.73 -25.30 31.17
C GLY A 49 -19.42 -24.78 29.76
N ILE A 50 -19.74 -23.52 29.43
CA ILE A 50 -19.39 -22.92 28.13
C ILE A 50 -17.97 -22.33 28.09
N VAL A 51 -17.30 -22.20 29.25
CA VAL A 51 -15.92 -21.74 29.34
C VAL A 51 -15.02 -22.78 28.68
N ASN A 52 -14.15 -22.34 27.76
CA ASN A 52 -13.35 -23.24 26.92
C ASN A 52 -11.86 -22.86 26.83
N ASP A 53 -11.36 -21.96 27.68
CA ASP A 53 -9.97 -21.44 27.78
C ASP A 53 -9.37 -20.86 26.48
N SER A 54 -10.00 -21.03 25.32
CA SER A 54 -9.59 -20.48 24.03
C SER A 54 -10.31 -19.17 23.73
N THR A 55 -11.62 -19.11 23.97
CA THR A 55 -12.48 -18.07 23.41
C THR A 55 -13.32 -17.39 24.50
N ILE A 56 -14.02 -18.19 25.31
CA ILE A 56 -14.83 -17.71 26.42
C ILE A 56 -14.05 -18.03 27.69
N HIS A 57 -13.58 -16.97 28.33
CA HIS A 57 -12.79 -17.01 29.56
C HIS A 57 -13.66 -16.60 30.73
N SER A 58 -13.25 -16.98 31.94
CA SER A 58 -13.83 -16.49 33.18
C SER A 58 -12.86 -15.52 33.87
N SER A 59 -13.41 -14.45 34.45
CA SER A 59 -12.70 -13.53 35.35
C SER A 59 -13.56 -13.35 36.59
N GLY A 60 -13.26 -14.13 37.62
CA GLY A 60 -14.12 -14.25 38.79
C GLY A 60 -15.52 -14.76 38.42
N ASP A 61 -16.54 -13.95 38.69
CA ASP A 61 -17.94 -14.30 38.39
C ASP A 61 -18.35 -13.98 36.93
N SER A 62 -17.53 -13.20 36.19
CA SER A 62 -17.88 -12.72 34.84
C SER A 62 -17.31 -13.63 33.76
N LEU A 63 -18.10 -13.83 32.72
CA LEU A 63 -17.64 -14.36 31.45
C LEU A 63 -17.08 -13.20 30.61
N LEU A 64 -16.02 -13.46 29.84
CA LEU A 64 -15.47 -12.50 28.88
C LEU A 64 -14.86 -13.22 27.69
N ILE A 65 -14.90 -12.56 26.55
CA ILE A 65 -14.14 -12.94 25.37
C ILE A 65 -12.82 -12.22 25.43
N LYS A 66 -11.73 -12.96 25.24
CA LYS A 66 -10.39 -12.39 25.21
C LYS A 66 -9.63 -12.91 23.99
N PHE A 67 -9.05 -11.99 23.24
CA PHE A 67 -8.05 -12.28 22.21
C PHE A 67 -6.81 -11.46 22.44
N ASP A 68 -5.66 -12.04 22.15
CA ASP A 68 -4.40 -11.34 22.13
C ASP A 68 -3.56 -11.79 20.94
N GLY A 69 -2.69 -10.88 20.48
CA GLY A 69 -1.79 -11.13 19.38
C GLY A 69 -0.71 -10.07 19.29
N THR A 70 0.26 -10.33 18.43
CA THR A 70 1.40 -9.44 18.19
C THR A 70 1.25 -8.76 16.84
N LEU A 71 1.62 -7.48 16.78
CA LEU A 71 1.85 -6.76 15.54
C LEU A 71 3.30 -7.00 15.08
N PRO A 72 3.56 -7.04 13.77
CA PRO A 72 4.91 -7.25 13.23
C PRO A 72 5.88 -6.15 13.68
N LYS A 73 7.16 -6.53 13.74
CA LYS A 73 8.26 -5.61 14.05
C LYS A 73 8.81 -5.03 12.75
N ASP A 74 8.54 -3.75 12.52
CA ASP A 74 9.06 -3.01 11.36
C ASP A 74 10.23 -2.13 11.80
N SER A 75 11.41 -2.39 11.23
CA SER A 75 12.64 -1.63 11.50
C SER A 75 12.91 -0.59 10.43
N VAL A 76 13.51 0.53 10.83
CA VAL A 76 14.15 1.45 9.89
C VAL A 76 15.34 0.73 9.25
N SER A 77 15.29 0.50 7.94
CA SER A 77 16.42 -0.09 7.21
C SER A 77 17.57 0.91 7.09
N GLY A 78 18.78 0.41 6.83
CA GLY A 78 19.94 1.27 6.59
C GLY A 78 19.80 2.20 5.36
N ASP A 79 18.77 2.00 4.53
CA ASP A 79 18.52 2.86 3.37
C ASP A 79 18.01 4.25 3.76
N PHE A 80 17.32 4.39 4.91
CA PHE A 80 16.94 5.69 5.46
C PHE A 80 18.14 6.55 5.92
N LEU A 81 19.31 5.91 6.03
CA LEU A 81 20.57 6.55 6.42
C LEU A 81 21.51 6.77 5.23
N LYS A 82 21.05 6.48 4.01
CA LYS A 82 21.79 6.77 2.78
C LYS A 82 21.24 8.05 2.16
N VAL A 83 22.09 9.03 1.99
CA VAL A 83 21.79 10.19 1.16
C VAL A 83 22.39 9.93 -0.22
N PRO A 84 21.58 9.71 -1.26
CA PRO A 84 22.04 9.39 -2.61
C PRO A 84 22.62 10.64 -3.28
N LEU A 85 23.79 11.07 -2.82
CA LEU A 85 24.58 12.13 -3.44
C LEU A 85 25.57 11.49 -4.39
N ASN A 86 25.35 11.65 -5.69
CA ASN A 86 26.33 11.28 -6.71
C ASN A 86 26.59 12.52 -7.56
N ILE A 87 27.46 13.38 -7.05
CA ILE A 87 27.79 14.65 -7.67
C ILE A 87 29.11 14.43 -8.39
N ASP A 88 29.13 14.71 -9.68
CA ASP A 88 30.34 14.79 -10.49
C ASP A 88 30.27 16.10 -11.28
N GLN A 89 31.04 17.10 -10.85
CA GLN A 89 31.03 18.42 -11.45
C GLN A 89 32.45 18.87 -11.76
N THR A 90 32.62 19.50 -12.92
CA THR A 90 33.87 20.16 -13.28
C THR A 90 33.66 21.67 -13.22
N ILE A 91 34.37 22.32 -12.32
CA ILE A 91 34.49 23.78 -12.31
C ILE A 91 35.71 24.16 -13.15
N ALA A 92 35.60 25.26 -13.88
CA ALA A 92 36.70 25.76 -14.69
C ALA A 92 36.57 27.26 -14.88
N ASP A 93 37.72 27.91 -15.03
CA ASP A 93 37.83 29.28 -15.50
C ASP A 93 38.84 29.34 -16.63
N SER A 94 38.68 30.30 -17.53
CA SER A 94 39.53 30.42 -18.71
C SER A 94 39.76 31.85 -19.15
N VAL A 95 41.01 32.13 -19.51
CA VAL A 95 41.43 33.42 -20.03
C VAL A 95 42.00 33.22 -21.44
N PRO A 96 41.58 33.99 -22.44
CA PRO A 96 42.17 33.95 -23.77
C PRO A 96 43.67 34.25 -23.70
N ALA A 97 44.48 33.43 -24.38
CA ALA A 97 45.91 33.74 -24.51
C ALA A 97 46.10 34.97 -25.41
N PRO A 98 47.14 35.79 -25.17
CA PRO A 98 47.52 36.89 -26.05
C PRO A 98 47.93 36.34 -27.42
N SER A 99 47.46 36.97 -28.50
CA SER A 99 47.80 36.61 -29.88
C SER A 99 48.64 37.70 -30.53
N LEU A 100 49.67 37.30 -31.28
CA LEU A 100 50.53 38.19 -32.07
C LEU A 100 49.80 38.79 -33.30
N GLU A 101 48.65 38.24 -33.68
CA GLU A 101 47.91 38.64 -34.87
C GLU A 101 47.47 40.12 -34.78
N GLY A 102 47.95 40.93 -35.72
CA GLY A 102 47.68 42.37 -35.76
C GLY A 102 48.48 43.23 -34.78
N ALA A 103 49.24 42.62 -33.85
CA ALA A 103 50.02 43.34 -32.85
C ALA A 103 51.48 43.56 -33.26
N PHE A 104 52.09 42.67 -34.06
CA PHE A 104 53.49 42.82 -34.51
C PHE A 104 53.61 42.96 -36.03
N SER A 105 54.53 43.83 -36.47
CA SER A 105 54.98 43.94 -37.86
C SER A 105 56.50 43.76 -37.93
N PRO A 106 57.03 43.03 -38.92
CA PRO A 106 58.47 42.86 -39.11
C PRO A 106 59.22 44.19 -39.08
N ILE A 107 60.29 44.24 -38.32
CA ILE A 107 61.13 45.43 -38.15
C ILE A 107 62.31 45.29 -39.12
N THR A 108 62.44 46.26 -40.03
CA THR A 108 63.64 46.39 -40.85
C THR A 108 64.19 47.80 -40.69
N LEU A 109 65.37 47.91 -40.10
CA LEU A 109 66.11 49.16 -39.96
C LEU A 109 67.35 49.05 -40.85
N THR A 110 67.48 49.95 -41.81
CA THR A 110 68.68 50.05 -42.65
C THR A 110 69.20 51.48 -42.60
N VAL A 111 70.41 51.62 -42.08
CA VAL A 111 71.15 52.87 -42.04
C VAL A 111 72.34 52.69 -42.96
N SER A 112 72.52 53.57 -43.93
CA SER A 112 73.72 53.58 -44.78
C SER A 112 74.18 55.02 -44.93
N VAL A 113 75.31 55.33 -44.31
CA VAL A 113 75.84 56.69 -44.25
C VAL A 113 77.17 56.74 -44.99
N PRO A 114 77.22 57.37 -46.17
CA PRO A 114 78.48 57.74 -46.79
C PRO A 114 79.08 58.94 -46.05
N ILE A 115 80.37 58.88 -45.77
CA ILE A 115 81.13 59.92 -45.07
C ILE A 115 82.26 60.38 -46.02
N PRO A 116 82.00 61.38 -46.89
CA PRO A 116 82.98 61.87 -47.84
C PRO A 116 83.83 62.97 -47.20
N ILE A 117 84.83 62.55 -46.43
CA ILE A 117 85.76 63.41 -45.67
C ILE A 117 86.46 64.40 -46.61
N GLY A 118 86.89 63.91 -47.77
CA GLY A 118 87.53 64.69 -48.82
C GLY A 118 86.72 65.91 -49.23
N LYS A 119 85.45 65.71 -49.56
CA LYS A 119 84.56 66.77 -50.01
C LYS A 119 84.21 67.79 -48.92
N TYR A 120 83.94 67.34 -47.70
CA TYR A 120 83.39 68.20 -46.65
C TYR A 120 84.42 68.84 -45.74
N VAL A 121 85.58 68.20 -45.56
CA VAL A 121 86.54 68.62 -44.54
C VAL A 121 87.90 68.97 -45.14
N LEU A 122 88.29 68.40 -46.28
CA LEU A 122 89.60 68.64 -46.90
C LEU A 122 89.53 69.64 -48.07
N ASN A 123 88.51 69.54 -48.93
CA ASN A 123 88.41 70.30 -50.18
C ASN A 123 88.41 71.83 -49.96
N GLY A 124 89.40 72.52 -50.52
CA GLY A 124 89.61 73.96 -50.46
C GLY A 124 90.08 74.51 -49.10
N GLN A 125 90.33 73.66 -48.09
CA GLN A 125 90.59 74.12 -46.72
C GLN A 125 92.10 74.22 -46.41
N TYR A 126 92.85 73.16 -46.69
CA TYR A 126 94.27 73.03 -46.30
C TYR A 126 95.22 73.24 -47.48
N ASN A 127 96.49 73.57 -47.21
CA ASN A 127 97.49 73.80 -48.25
C ASN A 127 97.99 72.47 -48.83
N ASN A 128 98.20 72.39 -50.15
CA ASN A 128 98.83 71.24 -50.78
C ASN A 128 100.37 71.38 -50.71
N LEU A 129 101.06 70.51 -49.99
CA LEU A 129 102.52 70.52 -49.89
C LEU A 129 103.21 70.16 -51.21
N SER A 130 102.55 69.40 -52.09
CA SER A 130 103.05 69.08 -53.44
C SER A 130 102.92 70.25 -54.41
N ASP A 131 102.05 71.23 -54.11
CA ASP A 131 101.85 72.47 -54.88
C ASP A 131 101.44 73.62 -53.94
N PRO A 132 102.41 74.28 -53.27
CA PRO A 132 102.14 75.22 -52.17
C PRO A 132 101.32 76.45 -52.55
N SER A 133 101.14 76.74 -53.85
CA SER A 133 100.33 77.86 -54.32
C SER A 133 98.84 77.54 -54.34
N ASN A 134 98.46 76.27 -54.18
CA ASN A 134 97.09 75.76 -54.28
C ASN A 134 96.63 75.06 -52.99
N LYS A 135 95.32 75.04 -52.77
CA LYS A 135 94.67 74.28 -51.69
C LYS A 135 94.44 72.83 -52.12
N ILE A 136 94.26 71.93 -51.14
CA ILE A 136 93.83 70.55 -51.38
C ILE A 136 92.47 70.57 -52.09
N LEU A 137 92.37 69.92 -53.26
CA LEU A 137 91.13 69.77 -54.03
C LEU A 137 90.72 68.31 -54.12
N ILE A 138 89.48 67.96 -53.80
CA ILE A 138 89.00 66.57 -53.84
C ILE A 138 87.75 66.44 -54.72
N PRO A 139 87.76 65.58 -55.76
CA PRO A 139 88.90 64.82 -56.28
C PRO A 139 89.90 65.69 -57.07
N SER A 140 91.15 65.24 -57.18
CA SER A 140 92.19 65.84 -58.01
C SER A 140 92.85 64.76 -58.87
N SER A 141 93.17 65.05 -60.14
CA SER A 141 93.88 64.08 -61.00
C SER A 141 95.31 63.81 -60.57
N ASN A 142 95.88 64.66 -59.70
CA ASN A 142 97.27 64.59 -59.25
C ASN A 142 97.35 64.22 -57.76
N GLU A 143 98.43 63.55 -57.37
CA GLU A 143 98.76 63.28 -55.96
C GLU A 143 98.92 64.59 -55.18
N GLN A 144 98.34 64.66 -54.00
CA GLN A 144 98.41 65.81 -53.10
C GLN A 144 98.98 65.38 -51.75
N LYS A 145 99.63 66.30 -51.05
CA LYS A 145 100.24 66.03 -49.73
C LYS A 145 99.75 67.06 -48.71
N ILE A 146 99.34 66.58 -47.54
CA ILE A 146 98.89 67.42 -46.42
C ILE A 146 99.78 67.14 -45.20
N ILE A 147 100.12 68.19 -44.45
CA ILE A 147 100.92 68.04 -43.22
C ILE A 147 100.09 67.36 -42.12
N GLY A 148 100.73 66.58 -41.26
CA GLY A 148 100.07 65.79 -40.22
C GLY A 148 99.20 66.61 -39.28
N ALA A 149 99.63 67.83 -38.91
CA ALA A 149 98.83 68.74 -38.10
C ALA A 149 97.48 69.11 -38.75
N ASP A 150 97.48 69.39 -40.07
CA ASP A 150 96.28 69.74 -40.84
C ASP A 150 95.39 68.50 -41.07
N TRP A 151 95.98 67.33 -41.28
CA TRP A 151 95.26 66.06 -41.33
C TRP A 151 94.55 65.77 -40.00
N ASN A 152 95.25 65.92 -38.88
CA ASN A 152 94.69 65.73 -37.55
C ASN A 152 93.56 66.74 -37.25
N ALA A 153 93.69 67.98 -37.72
CA ALA A 153 92.62 68.98 -37.63
C ALA A 153 91.38 68.57 -38.45
N ALA A 154 91.58 68.06 -39.67
CA ALA A 154 90.50 67.52 -40.50
C ALA A 154 89.84 66.29 -39.85
N ALA A 155 90.63 65.35 -39.33
CA ALA A 155 90.15 64.16 -38.65
C ALA A 155 89.31 64.51 -37.40
N ASN A 156 89.75 65.47 -36.59
CA ASN A 156 88.95 65.97 -35.45
C ASN A 156 87.61 66.55 -35.89
N LYS A 157 87.62 67.34 -36.97
CA LYS A 157 86.42 67.99 -37.47
C LYS A 157 85.41 66.99 -38.00
N VAL A 158 85.84 65.95 -38.72
CA VAL A 158 84.92 64.92 -39.24
C VAL A 158 84.41 64.00 -38.13
N GLU A 159 85.23 63.68 -37.13
CA GLU A 159 84.79 62.92 -35.96
C GLU A 159 83.76 63.70 -35.13
N THR A 160 83.90 65.02 -35.01
CA THR A 160 82.91 65.87 -34.32
C THR A 160 81.58 65.93 -35.07
N LEU A 161 81.62 65.87 -36.40
CA LEU A 161 80.42 65.97 -37.25
C LEU A 161 79.70 64.64 -37.46
N ALA A 162 80.44 63.53 -37.54
CA ALA A 162 79.92 62.22 -37.94
C ALA A 162 80.58 61.02 -37.23
N GLY A 163 81.55 61.24 -36.34
CA GLY A 163 82.34 60.18 -35.70
C GLY A 163 81.60 59.36 -34.66
N SER A 164 80.47 59.86 -34.13
CA SER A 164 79.58 59.09 -33.26
C SER A 164 78.14 59.52 -33.45
N VAL A 165 77.28 58.56 -33.76
CA VAL A 165 75.83 58.74 -33.86
C VAL A 165 75.16 57.87 -32.80
N ASP A 166 74.17 58.43 -32.13
CA ASP A 166 73.38 57.78 -31.09
C ASP A 166 71.90 58.11 -31.32
N THR A 167 71.13 57.10 -31.72
CA THR A 167 69.75 57.28 -32.19
C THR A 167 68.84 56.25 -31.54
N ASN A 168 67.67 56.72 -31.09
CA ASN A 168 66.65 55.86 -30.50
C ASN A 168 65.52 55.61 -31.51
N PHE A 169 64.96 54.41 -31.45
CA PHE A 169 63.84 53.96 -32.27
C PHE A 169 62.80 53.34 -31.34
N ASN A 170 61.57 53.82 -31.41
CA ASN A 170 60.47 53.14 -30.74
C ASN A 170 60.13 51.86 -31.50
N VAL A 171 60.08 50.77 -30.77
CA VAL A 171 59.49 49.52 -31.21
C VAL A 171 58.00 49.54 -30.85
N ILE A 172 57.22 48.66 -31.46
CA ILE A 172 55.82 48.42 -31.13
C ILE A 172 55.63 48.23 -29.62
N ASP A 173 54.54 48.78 -29.08
CA ASP A 173 54.09 48.55 -27.71
C ASP A 173 53.43 47.17 -27.59
N ILE A 174 54.19 46.20 -27.12
CA ILE A 174 53.72 44.82 -26.87
C ILE A 174 52.87 44.76 -25.59
N GLY A 175 52.85 45.83 -24.77
CA GLY A 175 52.07 45.93 -23.54
C GLY A 175 50.57 45.80 -23.78
N SER A 176 50.05 46.42 -24.84
CA SER A 176 48.61 46.47 -25.12
C SER A 176 47.97 45.10 -25.36
N MET A 177 48.77 44.08 -25.71
CA MET A 177 48.30 42.70 -25.88
C MET A 177 47.88 42.05 -24.56
N PHE A 178 48.33 42.60 -23.43
CA PHE A 178 48.14 42.05 -22.10
C PHE A 178 47.21 42.91 -21.21
N ASP A 179 46.74 44.06 -21.71
CA ASP A 179 45.90 45.01 -20.95
C ASP A 179 44.61 44.41 -20.38
N GLN A 180 44.08 43.38 -21.04
CA GLN A 180 42.85 42.69 -20.61
C GLN A 180 43.13 41.49 -19.68
N ILE A 181 44.39 41.22 -19.34
CA ILE A 181 44.81 40.08 -18.54
C ILE A 181 45.17 40.57 -17.13
N PRO A 182 44.28 40.40 -16.14
CA PRO A 182 44.34 41.14 -14.87
C PRO A 182 45.47 40.70 -13.93
N PHE A 183 46.10 39.55 -14.19
CA PHE A 183 47.21 39.02 -13.39
C PHE A 183 48.59 39.39 -13.92
N ILE A 184 48.69 40.10 -15.06
CA ILE A 184 49.96 40.58 -15.59
C ILE A 184 50.20 42.00 -15.07
N GLU A 185 51.24 42.14 -14.26
CA GLU A 185 51.62 43.43 -13.69
C GLU A 185 52.38 44.29 -14.73
N LYS A 186 53.30 43.66 -15.46
CA LYS A 186 54.21 44.35 -16.36
C LYS A 186 54.76 43.45 -17.45
N VAL A 187 54.84 43.99 -18.67
CA VAL A 187 55.56 43.37 -19.79
C VAL A 187 56.99 43.92 -19.84
N LEU A 188 57.99 43.04 -19.82
CA LEU A 188 59.41 43.41 -19.87
C LEU A 188 59.94 43.53 -21.30
N GLY A 189 59.36 42.80 -22.25
CA GLY A 189 59.74 42.82 -23.66
C GLY A 189 59.42 41.51 -24.36
N ALA A 190 59.75 41.42 -25.65
CA ALA A 190 59.59 40.24 -26.48
C ALA A 190 60.92 39.53 -26.75
N VAL A 191 60.91 38.21 -26.73
CA VAL A 191 62.05 37.38 -27.10
C VAL A 191 61.98 37.10 -28.60
N ILE A 192 63.04 37.49 -29.31
CA ILE A 192 63.16 37.31 -30.76
C ILE A 192 63.25 35.82 -31.10
N GLY A 193 62.43 35.41 -32.05
CA GLY A 193 62.22 34.02 -32.44
C GLY A 193 62.79 33.64 -33.80
N GLY A 194 62.39 32.47 -34.29
CA GLY A 194 62.62 32.07 -35.68
C GLY A 194 64.08 31.78 -36.07
N ALA A 195 64.37 31.92 -37.36
CA ALA A 195 65.67 31.55 -37.92
C ALA A 195 66.66 32.72 -37.95
N SER A 196 67.94 32.43 -37.74
CA SER A 196 69.01 33.43 -37.63
C SER A 196 69.24 34.25 -38.91
N ASN A 197 68.87 33.74 -40.09
CA ASN A 197 68.94 34.43 -41.38
C ASN A 197 67.82 35.47 -41.57
N ASP A 198 66.74 35.36 -40.79
CA ASP A 198 65.59 36.24 -40.85
C ASP A 198 65.55 37.25 -39.70
N ASN A 199 66.36 37.00 -38.66
CA ASN A 199 66.46 37.77 -37.42
C ASN A 199 67.94 38.06 -37.10
N TYR A 200 68.48 39.15 -37.64
CA TYR A 200 69.91 39.47 -37.54
C TYR A 200 70.20 40.97 -37.44
N PHE A 201 71.40 41.25 -36.91
CA PHE A 201 72.05 42.54 -36.95
C PHE A 201 73.31 42.42 -37.80
N GLU A 202 73.41 43.22 -38.84
CA GLU A 202 74.53 43.29 -39.76
C GLU A 202 75.11 44.71 -39.74
N SER A 203 76.43 44.82 -39.77
CA SER A 203 77.11 46.07 -40.00
C SER A 203 78.27 45.88 -40.96
N ASN A 204 78.54 46.89 -41.78
CA ASN A 204 79.72 46.96 -42.61
C ASN A 204 80.31 48.37 -42.55
N ALA A 205 81.53 48.48 -42.05
CA ALA A 205 82.33 49.70 -42.16
C ALA A 205 83.31 49.51 -43.31
N THR A 206 83.34 50.43 -44.26
CA THR A 206 84.26 50.38 -45.41
C THR A 206 85.05 51.66 -45.45
N ASN A 207 86.37 51.54 -45.36
CA ASN A 207 87.28 52.64 -45.66
C ASN A 207 87.51 52.63 -47.17
N SER A 208 86.71 53.38 -47.91
CA SER A 208 86.74 53.34 -49.38
C SER A 208 88.09 53.79 -49.93
N ASP A 209 88.64 54.88 -49.39
CA ASP A 209 89.87 55.48 -49.90
C ASP A 209 90.49 56.57 -48.98
N ILE A 210 90.32 56.45 -47.66
CA ILE A 210 91.00 57.34 -46.70
C ILE A 210 92.47 56.91 -46.61
N PRO A 211 93.44 57.82 -46.82
CA PRO A 211 94.87 57.50 -46.91
C PRO A 211 95.51 57.04 -45.59
N VAL A 212 94.77 57.08 -44.47
CA VAL A 212 95.17 56.51 -43.18
C VAL A 212 94.14 55.48 -42.72
N PRO A 213 94.54 54.49 -41.91
CA PRO A 213 93.60 53.52 -41.35
C PRO A 213 92.56 54.19 -40.43
N LEU A 214 91.38 53.60 -40.34
CA LEU A 214 90.44 53.94 -39.26
C LEU A 214 90.96 53.32 -37.96
N SER A 215 91.21 54.14 -36.94
CA SER A 215 91.68 53.67 -35.64
C SER A 215 90.67 52.74 -34.98
N SER A 216 89.37 53.06 -35.08
CA SER A 216 88.29 52.19 -34.62
C SER A 216 87.00 52.49 -35.36
N THR A 217 86.13 51.48 -35.46
CA THR A 217 84.74 51.62 -35.92
C THR A 217 83.86 50.73 -35.07
N TRP A 218 82.65 51.18 -34.73
CA TRP A 218 81.71 50.41 -33.91
C TRP A 218 80.28 50.59 -34.36
N SER A 219 79.46 49.59 -34.01
CA SER A 219 78.02 49.51 -34.28
C SER A 219 77.37 48.64 -33.21
N THR A 220 76.59 49.23 -32.32
CA THR A 220 75.96 48.58 -31.16
C THR A 220 74.48 48.92 -31.09
N ILE A 221 73.64 47.90 -30.93
CA ILE A 221 72.21 48.05 -30.70
C ILE A 221 71.88 47.61 -29.27
N LEU A 222 71.20 48.48 -28.53
CA LEU A 222 70.79 48.29 -27.15
C LEU A 222 69.26 48.25 -27.04
N SER A 223 68.73 47.48 -26.09
CA SER A 223 67.33 47.58 -25.66
C SER A 223 67.30 47.83 -24.15
N GLY A 224 66.84 49.02 -23.75
CA GLY A 224 67.03 49.49 -22.37
C GLY A 224 68.53 49.51 -21.99
N SER A 225 68.90 48.78 -20.92
CA SER A 225 70.29 48.59 -20.49
C SER A 225 71.01 47.43 -21.21
N ASP A 226 70.28 46.60 -21.94
CA ASP A 226 70.80 45.32 -22.45
C ASP A 226 71.40 45.48 -23.85
N THR A 227 72.59 44.92 -24.05
CA THR A 227 73.23 44.86 -25.38
C THR A 227 72.62 43.74 -26.21
N VAL A 228 71.88 44.12 -27.24
CA VAL A 228 71.23 43.19 -28.18
C VAL A 228 72.26 42.62 -29.16
N ALA A 229 73.08 43.49 -29.78
CA ALA A 229 74.26 43.10 -30.58
C ALA A 229 75.30 44.23 -30.63
N SER A 230 76.58 43.89 -30.83
CA SER A 230 77.68 44.85 -30.93
C SER A 230 78.75 44.33 -31.87
N HIS A 231 79.20 45.17 -32.80
CA HIS A 231 80.29 44.92 -33.72
C HIS A 231 81.30 46.07 -33.64
N ASP A 232 82.56 45.74 -33.48
CA ASP A 232 83.66 46.71 -33.47
C ASP A 232 84.91 46.13 -34.14
N THR A 233 85.73 47.01 -34.70
CA THR A 233 87.05 46.67 -35.25
C THR A 233 87.99 47.85 -35.12
N THR A 234 89.29 47.58 -35.22
CA THR A 234 90.37 48.57 -35.14
C THR A 234 91.29 48.44 -36.34
N ASN A 235 91.92 49.55 -36.74
CA ASN A 235 92.95 49.59 -37.79
C ASN A 235 92.46 49.15 -39.19
N LEU A 236 91.27 49.59 -39.61
CA LEU A 236 90.71 49.27 -40.94
C LEU A 236 91.46 50.05 -42.04
N GLN A 237 92.21 49.36 -42.90
CA GLN A 237 93.08 49.99 -43.91
C GLN A 237 92.28 50.59 -45.07
N SER A 238 92.92 51.46 -45.85
CA SER A 238 92.33 51.99 -47.09
C SER A 238 91.98 50.86 -48.05
N GLY A 239 90.77 50.89 -48.61
CA GLY A 239 90.22 49.88 -49.51
C GLY A 239 89.63 48.65 -48.81
N GLU A 240 89.72 48.53 -47.47
CA GLU A 240 89.18 47.40 -46.72
C GLU A 240 87.76 47.64 -46.22
N SER A 241 87.04 46.53 -46.01
CA SER A 241 85.70 46.49 -45.42
C SER A 241 85.64 45.51 -44.25
N PHE A 242 84.76 45.80 -43.30
CA PHE A 242 84.50 44.97 -42.13
C PHE A 242 83.01 44.58 -42.05
N PRO A 243 82.57 43.58 -42.84
CA PRO A 243 81.23 43.03 -42.73
C PRO A 243 81.15 42.10 -41.52
N LYS A 244 80.13 42.30 -40.69
CA LYS A 244 79.84 41.43 -39.54
C LYS A 244 78.34 41.25 -39.37
N THR A 245 77.92 40.02 -39.11
CA THR A 245 76.53 39.66 -38.84
C THR A 245 76.44 38.88 -37.52
N SER A 246 75.47 39.24 -36.68
CA SER A 246 75.12 38.55 -35.44
C SER A 246 73.65 38.18 -35.46
N SER A 247 73.31 36.98 -34.98
CA SER A 247 71.91 36.59 -34.80
C SER A 247 71.28 37.31 -33.62
N LEU A 248 70.03 37.71 -33.79
CA LEU A 248 69.23 38.33 -32.73
C LEU A 248 68.31 37.33 -32.02
N VAL A 249 68.25 36.08 -32.48
CA VAL A 249 67.40 35.02 -31.90
C VAL A 249 67.73 34.83 -30.42
N GLY A 250 66.69 34.80 -29.58
CA GLY A 250 66.78 34.67 -28.13
C GLY A 250 67.10 35.96 -27.37
N LYS A 251 67.34 37.09 -28.06
CA LYS A 251 67.51 38.40 -27.41
C LYS A 251 66.17 38.99 -27.01
N LEU A 252 66.16 39.73 -25.90
CA LEU A 252 64.98 40.45 -25.40
C LEU A 252 64.93 41.83 -26.06
N LEU A 253 63.75 42.16 -26.57
CA LEU A 253 63.42 43.40 -27.24
C LEU A 253 62.37 44.15 -26.40
N GLY A 254 62.79 45.21 -25.73
CA GLY A 254 61.91 46.18 -25.09
C GLY A 254 61.25 47.13 -26.09
N SER A 255 60.45 48.06 -25.58
CA SER A 255 59.68 49.04 -26.36
C SER A 255 60.53 50.10 -27.06
N GLU A 256 61.80 50.26 -26.68
CA GLU A 256 62.73 51.23 -27.26
C GLU A 256 64.08 50.56 -27.56
N LEU A 257 64.60 50.83 -28.75
CA LEU A 257 65.92 50.43 -29.20
C LEU A 257 66.83 51.64 -29.37
N ARG A 258 68.10 51.50 -29.03
CA ARG A 258 69.11 52.55 -29.16
C ARG A 258 70.29 52.04 -29.98
N LEU A 259 70.46 52.58 -31.19
CA LEU A 259 71.57 52.28 -32.08
C LEU A 259 72.70 53.31 -31.90
N LYS A 260 73.90 52.82 -31.66
CA LYS A 260 75.13 53.60 -31.58
C LYS A 260 76.09 53.13 -32.64
N TYR A 261 76.56 54.02 -33.51
CA TYR A 261 77.60 53.68 -34.47
C TYR A 261 78.55 54.84 -34.67
N GLY A 262 79.77 54.55 -35.09
CA GLY A 262 80.79 55.58 -35.20
C GLY A 262 82.14 55.07 -35.67
N PHE A 263 83.08 56.00 -35.77
CA PHE A 263 84.45 55.76 -36.16
C PHE A 263 85.40 56.80 -35.57
N THR A 264 86.67 56.43 -35.48
CA THR A 264 87.78 57.34 -35.18
C THR A 264 88.88 57.12 -36.20
N LEU A 265 89.53 58.19 -36.66
CA LEU A 265 90.63 58.16 -37.60
C LEU A 265 91.97 58.06 -36.88
N THR A 266 92.92 57.36 -37.50
CA THR A 266 94.28 57.29 -36.99
C THR A 266 94.95 58.67 -37.05
N ARG A 267 95.60 59.07 -35.96
CA ARG A 267 96.38 60.30 -35.88
C ARG A 267 97.81 60.04 -36.32
N VAL A 268 98.37 60.98 -37.07
CA VAL A 268 99.76 60.95 -37.53
C VAL A 268 100.58 61.97 -36.73
N ALA A 269 101.91 61.89 -36.73
CA ALA A 269 102.70 62.93 -36.06
C ALA A 269 102.53 64.26 -36.80
N ASP A 270 102.54 65.39 -36.09
CA ASP A 270 102.25 66.71 -36.68
C ASP A 270 103.24 67.10 -37.79
N THR A 271 104.46 66.56 -37.77
CA THR A 271 105.50 66.75 -38.79
C THR A 271 105.41 65.79 -39.96
N ASP A 272 104.60 64.73 -39.86
CA ASP A 272 104.48 63.72 -40.91
C ASP A 272 103.72 64.30 -42.11
N THR A 273 103.83 63.62 -43.24
CA THR A 273 103.09 63.98 -44.46
C THR A 273 102.12 62.87 -44.82
N VAL A 274 100.84 63.19 -44.93
CA VAL A 274 99.81 62.27 -45.44
C VAL A 274 99.67 62.50 -46.93
N THR A 275 99.87 61.43 -47.70
CA THR A 275 99.76 61.45 -49.17
C THR A 275 98.33 61.06 -49.57
N ILE A 276 97.65 61.95 -50.30
CA ILE A 276 96.35 61.71 -50.92
C ILE A 276 96.60 61.35 -52.40
N PRO A 277 96.35 60.09 -52.81
CA PRO A 277 96.55 59.67 -54.20
C PRO A 277 95.68 60.45 -55.20
N GLY A 278 96.13 60.53 -56.45
CA GLY A 278 95.33 61.08 -57.54
C GLY A 278 94.04 60.29 -57.75
N ASN A 279 92.95 61.01 -58.00
CA ASN A 279 91.56 60.54 -58.14
C ASN A 279 90.95 59.96 -56.85
N SER A 280 91.53 60.22 -55.68
CA SER A 280 90.91 59.87 -54.39
C SER A 280 89.79 60.87 -54.02
N GLU A 281 88.68 60.33 -53.53
CA GLU A 281 87.53 61.00 -52.93
C GLU A 281 87.66 61.16 -51.40
N VAL A 282 88.58 60.44 -50.77
CA VAL A 282 88.85 60.38 -49.32
C VAL A 282 87.56 60.18 -48.53
N SER A 283 87.04 58.96 -48.59
CA SER A 283 85.70 58.63 -48.13
C SER A 283 85.66 57.29 -47.40
N MET A 284 84.68 57.18 -46.51
CA MET A 284 84.29 55.91 -45.92
C MET A 284 82.78 55.77 -45.91
N SER A 285 82.29 54.60 -45.54
CA SER A 285 80.88 54.37 -45.29
C SER A 285 80.68 53.46 -44.09
N ILE A 286 79.57 53.66 -43.39
CA ILE A 286 79.07 52.73 -42.38
C ILE A 286 77.65 52.37 -42.80
N SER A 287 77.40 51.09 -42.99
CA SER A 287 76.05 50.54 -43.17
C SER A 287 75.69 49.62 -42.02
N VAL A 288 74.48 49.75 -41.50
CA VAL A 288 73.91 48.89 -40.46
C VAL A 288 72.53 48.44 -40.93
N THR A 289 72.28 47.14 -40.88
CA THR A 289 70.99 46.53 -41.17
C THR A 289 70.55 45.69 -39.99
N MET A 290 69.38 45.97 -39.44
CA MET A 290 68.71 45.13 -38.46
C MET A 290 67.41 44.62 -39.05
N LYS A 291 67.23 43.30 -39.06
CA LYS A 291 66.00 42.65 -39.52
C LYS A 291 65.47 41.76 -38.40
N ILE A 292 64.19 41.91 -38.06
CA ILE A 292 63.46 41.06 -37.11
C ILE A 292 62.10 40.73 -37.75
N ASN A 293 61.88 39.48 -38.10
CA ASN A 293 60.62 39.02 -38.68
C ASN A 293 59.76 38.23 -37.67
N ASP A 294 60.39 37.61 -36.67
CA ASP A 294 59.73 36.64 -35.80
C ASP A 294 59.93 37.00 -34.32
N ILE A 295 58.84 36.95 -33.56
CA ILE A 295 58.84 37.01 -32.11
C ILE A 295 58.14 35.76 -31.61
N ASP A 296 58.78 35.02 -30.70
CA ASP A 296 58.23 33.75 -30.19
C ASP A 296 57.54 33.92 -28.84
N LEU A 297 58.13 34.73 -27.93
CA LEU A 297 57.70 34.81 -26.53
C LEU A 297 57.60 36.27 -26.05
N ALA A 298 56.70 36.56 -25.12
CA ALA A 298 56.74 37.76 -24.28
C ALA A 298 57.28 37.41 -22.90
N ARG A 299 58.12 38.26 -22.32
CA ARG A 299 58.52 38.15 -20.93
C ARG A 299 57.67 39.08 -20.07
N VAL A 300 56.97 38.53 -19.09
CA VAL A 300 56.01 39.26 -18.24
C VAL A 300 56.26 39.00 -16.76
N ILE A 301 55.86 39.94 -15.92
CA ILE A 301 55.78 39.82 -14.46
C ILE A 301 54.33 39.55 -14.09
N ILE A 302 54.11 38.51 -13.30
CA ILE A 302 52.80 38.08 -12.83
C ILE A 302 52.65 38.45 -11.37
N ASN A 303 51.47 38.97 -11.02
CA ASN A 303 51.06 39.23 -9.65
C ASN A 303 50.06 38.19 -9.15
N GLU A 304 49.82 38.20 -7.85
CA GLU A 304 48.81 37.37 -7.21
C GLU A 304 47.40 37.81 -7.64
N TYR A 305 46.62 36.88 -8.17
CA TYR A 305 45.27 37.11 -8.69
C TYR A 305 44.41 35.87 -8.51
N SER A 306 43.15 36.05 -8.11
CA SER A 306 42.20 34.95 -7.90
C SER A 306 41.56 34.50 -9.22
N LEU A 307 41.83 33.26 -9.60
CA LEU A 307 41.20 32.51 -10.70
C LEU A 307 40.09 31.57 -10.19
N ALA A 308 39.63 31.74 -8.95
CA ALA A 308 38.60 30.91 -8.37
C ALA A 308 37.25 31.17 -9.09
N PRO A 309 36.67 30.17 -9.79
CA PRO A 309 35.38 30.34 -10.45
C PRO A 309 34.25 30.43 -9.42
N GLU A 310 33.09 30.98 -9.82
CA GLU A 310 31.86 30.82 -9.06
C GLU A 310 31.50 29.33 -8.98
N ILE A 311 31.26 28.85 -7.75
CA ILE A 311 30.92 27.45 -7.53
C ILE A 311 29.40 27.33 -7.46
N PRO A 312 28.78 26.45 -8.27
CA PRO A 312 27.36 26.19 -8.15
C PRO A 312 27.05 25.62 -6.77
N PRO A 313 25.92 26.02 -6.14
CA PRO A 313 25.56 25.49 -4.84
C PRO A 313 25.31 23.99 -4.92
N PHE A 314 26.01 23.21 -4.09
CA PHE A 314 25.72 21.78 -3.92
C PHE A 314 24.60 21.62 -2.91
N SER A 315 23.36 21.60 -3.40
CA SER A 315 22.18 21.45 -2.56
C SER A 315 21.88 19.98 -2.24
N PHE A 316 21.40 19.72 -1.01
CA PHE A 316 20.90 18.41 -0.61
C PHE A 316 19.50 18.10 -1.18
N SER A 317 18.77 19.10 -1.68
CA SER A 317 17.40 18.95 -2.19
C SER A 317 17.31 18.74 -3.70
N THR A 318 18.37 19.00 -4.47
CA THR A 318 18.33 19.04 -5.94
C THR A 318 18.40 17.68 -6.64
N ASN A 319 18.60 16.58 -5.90
CA ASN A 319 18.65 15.22 -6.46
C ASN A 319 17.51 14.31 -5.99
N GLN A 320 16.50 14.84 -5.29
CA GLN A 320 15.34 14.04 -4.91
C GLN A 320 14.37 13.99 -6.08
N ASN A 321 14.30 12.83 -6.74
CA ASN A 321 13.24 12.57 -7.70
C ASN A 321 11.90 12.67 -6.94
N PRO A 322 10.96 13.55 -7.32
CA PRO A 322 9.70 13.73 -6.58
C PRO A 322 8.78 12.50 -6.59
N SER A 323 9.20 11.42 -7.28
CA SER A 323 8.56 10.10 -7.27
C SER A 323 9.11 9.15 -6.19
N GLU A 324 10.13 9.53 -5.43
CA GLU A 324 10.59 8.75 -4.26
C GLU A 324 9.63 8.94 -3.07
N GLU A 325 9.21 7.84 -2.46
CA GLU A 325 8.23 7.82 -1.38
C GLU A 325 8.72 8.56 -0.12
N CYS A 326 10.04 8.66 0.10
CA CYS A 326 10.66 9.25 1.29
C CYS A 326 11.36 10.58 0.97
N GLN A 327 10.82 11.70 1.50
CA GLN A 327 11.37 13.04 1.26
C GLN A 327 12.31 13.47 2.40
N VAL A 328 13.53 13.90 2.06
CA VAL A 328 14.46 14.54 3.01
C VAL A 328 14.28 16.05 2.88
N ARG A 329 13.62 16.67 3.87
CA ARG A 329 13.34 18.11 3.87
C ARG A 329 14.54 18.94 4.32
N GLY A 330 15.44 18.35 5.12
CA GLY A 330 16.69 19.00 5.52
C GLY A 330 17.55 18.10 6.40
N VAL A 331 18.87 18.17 6.19
CA VAL A 331 19.88 17.47 7.01
C VAL A 331 20.53 18.47 7.96
N TYR A 332 20.64 18.14 9.24
CA TYR A 332 21.18 19.05 10.27
C TYR A 332 22.56 18.60 10.73
N SER A 333 22.65 17.34 11.13
CA SER A 333 23.90 16.73 11.57
C SER A 333 23.90 15.22 11.34
N GLY A 334 25.06 14.58 11.39
CA GLY A 334 25.16 13.12 11.31
C GLY A 334 26.56 12.59 11.55
N GLN A 335 26.66 11.30 11.79
CA GLN A 335 27.94 10.57 11.90
C GLN A 335 28.05 9.59 10.74
N PHE A 336 29.17 9.63 10.01
CA PHE A 336 29.39 8.73 8.88
C PHE A 336 29.70 7.32 9.34
N GLU A 337 29.11 6.32 8.67
CA GLU A 337 29.45 4.92 8.89
C GLU A 337 30.90 4.65 8.45
N PRO A 338 31.76 4.05 9.30
CA PRO A 338 33.14 3.75 8.95
C PRO A 338 33.25 2.53 8.01
N ASN A 339 34.29 2.50 7.17
CA ASN A 339 34.66 1.35 6.34
C ASN A 339 33.57 0.87 5.34
N VAL A 340 32.77 1.80 4.81
CA VAL A 340 31.73 1.47 3.81
C VAL A 340 32.30 1.59 2.39
N SER A 341 32.34 0.47 1.65
CA SER A 341 32.82 0.47 0.26
C SER A 341 31.89 1.27 -0.67
N GLY A 342 32.46 2.20 -1.45
CA GLY A 342 31.74 2.96 -2.48
C GLY A 342 30.86 4.10 -1.95
N SER A 343 30.99 4.47 -0.67
CA SER A 343 30.29 5.59 -0.03
C SER A 343 31.27 6.37 0.84
N ASN A 344 30.87 7.55 1.33
CA ASN A 344 31.68 8.35 2.26
C ASN A 344 33.07 8.72 1.72
N MET A 345 33.14 9.13 0.45
CA MET A 345 34.37 9.57 -0.19
C MET A 345 34.15 10.86 -0.99
N ILE A 346 35.09 11.79 -0.84
CA ILE A 346 35.16 13.03 -1.61
C ILE A 346 36.43 12.97 -2.44
N ALA A 347 36.33 13.11 -3.75
CA ALA A 347 37.45 12.99 -4.67
C ALA A 347 37.62 14.27 -5.51
N LEU A 348 38.87 14.68 -5.68
CA LEU A 348 39.30 15.63 -6.68
C LEU A 348 39.85 14.87 -7.88
N LYS A 349 39.29 15.16 -9.05
CA LYS A 349 39.66 14.51 -10.32
C LYS A 349 40.07 15.52 -11.37
N ASN A 350 41.13 15.19 -12.11
CA ASN A 350 41.62 15.95 -13.25
C ASN A 350 41.82 17.44 -12.96
N VAL A 351 42.33 17.77 -11.76
CA VAL A 351 42.66 19.16 -11.43
C VAL A 351 43.86 19.57 -12.27
N SER A 352 43.67 20.50 -13.21
CA SER A 352 44.64 20.80 -14.25
C SER A 352 44.85 22.30 -14.43
N ASN A 353 46.07 22.65 -14.84
CA ASN A 353 46.52 24.01 -15.10
C ASN A 353 47.19 24.06 -16.48
N SER A 354 46.61 24.83 -17.42
CA SER A 354 47.24 25.12 -18.73
C SER A 354 47.82 26.53 -18.84
N PHE A 355 47.83 27.31 -17.76
CA PHE A 355 48.51 28.60 -17.73
C PHE A 355 50.04 28.43 -17.81
N PRO A 356 50.77 29.42 -18.35
CA PRO A 356 52.23 29.36 -18.48
C PRO A 356 53.00 29.52 -17.15
N PHE A 357 52.31 29.47 -16.01
CA PHE A 357 52.81 29.69 -14.66
C PHE A 357 52.04 28.83 -13.64
N ASP A 358 52.56 28.77 -12.42
CA ASP A 358 52.02 27.93 -11.35
C ASP A 358 50.78 28.56 -10.68
N ILE A 359 49.84 27.73 -10.23
CA ILE A 359 48.63 28.14 -9.50
C ILE A 359 48.64 27.48 -8.12
N ASP A 360 48.42 28.25 -7.06
CA ASP A 360 48.14 27.75 -5.72
C ASP A 360 46.66 27.40 -5.59
N PHE A 361 46.36 26.11 -5.52
CA PHE A 361 45.01 25.57 -5.43
C PHE A 361 44.70 25.07 -4.01
N GLY A 362 43.50 25.38 -3.54
CA GLY A 362 42.95 24.87 -2.29
C GLY A 362 41.42 24.71 -2.35
N LEU A 363 40.92 23.68 -1.68
CA LEU A 363 39.48 23.44 -1.51
C LEU A 363 39.20 22.94 -0.09
N ASP A 364 38.29 23.62 0.63
CA ASP A 364 37.93 23.30 2.02
C ASP A 364 36.42 23.06 2.14
N PHE A 365 36.03 21.84 2.47
CA PHE A 365 34.65 21.45 2.72
C PHE A 365 34.34 21.53 4.22
N ARG A 366 33.63 22.59 4.62
CA ARG A 366 33.45 22.93 6.04
C ARG A 366 32.37 22.12 6.75
N ASN A 367 31.45 21.48 6.02
CA ASN A 367 30.45 20.60 6.62
C ASN A 367 31.01 19.22 7.03
N PHE A 368 32.12 18.80 6.43
CA PHE A 368 32.65 17.45 6.57
C PHE A 368 33.86 17.45 7.51
N ILE A 369 33.69 16.83 8.67
CA ILE A 369 34.70 16.75 9.72
C ILE A 369 35.23 15.32 9.74
N LYS A 370 36.54 15.15 9.53
CA LYS A 370 37.21 13.85 9.60
C LYS A 370 37.24 13.34 11.04
N SER A 371 37.55 12.05 11.22
CA SER A 371 37.65 11.41 12.54
C SER A 371 38.70 12.04 13.47
N ASN A 372 39.67 12.78 12.93
CA ASN A 372 40.67 13.53 13.68
C ASN A 372 40.20 14.93 14.13
N GLY A 373 38.99 15.35 13.75
CA GLY A 373 38.41 16.65 14.09
C GLY A 373 38.67 17.77 13.06
N ASP A 374 39.46 17.53 12.02
CA ASP A 374 39.74 18.52 10.97
C ASP A 374 38.67 18.50 9.87
N THR A 375 38.46 19.65 9.21
CA THR A 375 37.62 19.67 7.99
C THR A 375 38.33 19.00 6.81
N VAL A 376 37.56 18.55 5.83
CA VAL A 376 38.12 17.96 4.61
C VAL A 376 38.71 19.07 3.74
N LYS A 377 40.03 19.08 3.62
CA LYS A 377 40.79 20.05 2.84
C LYS A 377 41.68 19.36 1.82
N PHE A 378 41.82 20.00 0.66
CA PHE A 378 42.78 19.67 -0.40
C PHE A 378 43.62 20.91 -0.69
N SER A 379 44.92 20.75 -0.89
CA SER A 379 45.82 21.86 -1.21
C SER A 379 47.00 21.38 -2.04
N GLN A 380 47.29 22.07 -3.15
CA GLN A 380 48.36 21.69 -4.07
C GLN A 380 48.81 22.89 -4.91
N ILE A 381 50.13 22.97 -5.18
CA ILE A 381 50.68 23.87 -6.21
C ILE A 381 50.59 23.18 -7.57
N LEU A 382 49.74 23.68 -8.45
CA LEU A 382 49.54 23.20 -9.81
C LEU A 382 50.60 23.78 -10.74
N ARG A 383 51.65 23.01 -11.01
CA ARG A 383 52.78 23.44 -11.84
C ARG A 383 52.38 23.65 -13.30
N LYS A 384 53.02 24.62 -13.98
CA LYS A 384 52.90 24.79 -15.43
C LYS A 384 53.29 23.51 -16.17
N ASN A 385 52.45 23.06 -17.10
CA ASN A 385 52.59 21.77 -17.81
C ASN A 385 52.70 20.54 -16.88
N GLY A 386 52.19 20.63 -15.65
CA GLY A 386 52.14 19.52 -14.71
C GLY A 386 51.10 18.48 -15.12
N SER A 387 51.29 17.23 -14.66
CA SER A 387 50.23 16.22 -14.77
C SER A 387 49.04 16.61 -13.89
N PRO A 388 47.79 16.22 -14.29
CA PRO A 388 46.61 16.51 -13.49
C PRO A 388 46.73 15.96 -12.07
N TYR A 389 46.34 16.76 -11.09
CA TYR A 389 46.28 16.38 -9.69
C TYR A 389 44.96 15.65 -9.40
N ASN A 390 45.07 14.54 -8.68
CA ASN A 390 43.95 13.74 -8.21
C ASN A 390 44.22 13.37 -6.74
N GLU A 391 43.22 13.52 -5.89
CA GLU A 391 43.30 13.12 -4.48
C GLU A 391 41.92 12.71 -3.99
N GLU A 392 41.85 11.76 -3.06
CA GLU A 392 40.60 11.29 -2.47
C GLU A 392 40.69 11.39 -0.95
N ALA A 393 39.59 11.79 -0.31
CA ALA A 393 39.45 11.86 1.13
C ALA A 393 38.32 10.93 1.59
N ASP A 394 38.67 9.95 2.41
CA ASP A 394 37.73 9.12 3.16
C ASP A 394 37.19 9.93 4.36
N ILE A 395 35.86 9.99 4.47
CA ILE A 395 35.14 10.67 5.56
C ILE A 395 34.44 9.69 6.50
N GLY A 396 34.65 8.38 6.32
CA GLY A 396 34.13 7.32 7.18
C GLY A 396 34.53 7.52 8.65
N GLY A 397 33.56 7.34 9.55
CA GLY A 397 33.74 7.58 10.99
C GLY A 397 33.83 9.06 11.39
N GLY A 398 33.80 9.99 10.43
CA GLY A 398 33.72 11.44 10.67
C GLY A 398 32.31 11.92 11.02
N GLN A 399 32.15 13.25 11.06
CA GLN A 399 30.89 13.93 11.35
C GLN A 399 30.49 14.89 10.21
N PHE A 400 29.19 15.07 10.07
CA PHE A 400 28.57 16.05 9.19
C PHE A 400 27.81 17.06 10.02
N ASN A 401 28.17 18.35 9.94
CA ASN A 401 27.55 19.40 10.75
C ASN A 401 27.29 20.65 9.89
N ASN A 402 26.32 21.47 10.29
CA ASN A 402 26.24 22.84 9.79
C ASN A 402 27.35 23.69 10.45
N PRO A 403 28.29 24.27 9.67
CA PRO A 403 29.42 25.03 10.22
C PRO A 403 29.05 26.42 10.74
N ILE A 404 27.84 26.91 10.45
CA ILE A 404 27.36 28.23 10.86
C ILE A 404 26.46 28.09 12.09
N ASP A 405 25.40 27.29 11.99
CA ASP A 405 24.45 27.05 13.07
C ASP A 405 24.05 25.57 13.11
N PRO A 406 24.45 24.81 14.14
CA PRO A 406 24.10 23.40 14.30
C PRO A 406 22.58 23.12 14.34
N ASN A 407 21.75 24.12 14.63
CA ASN A 407 20.29 23.95 14.71
C ASN A 407 19.56 24.22 13.39
N SER A 408 20.26 24.74 12.38
CA SER A 408 19.72 25.06 11.06
C SER A 408 20.05 23.98 10.05
N ALA A 409 19.12 23.67 9.15
CA ALA A 409 19.34 22.66 8.11
C ALA A 409 20.48 23.11 7.18
N VAL A 410 21.28 22.17 6.71
CA VAL A 410 22.26 22.40 5.66
C VAL A 410 21.51 22.35 4.33
N GLU A 411 21.17 23.51 3.80
CA GLU A 411 20.53 23.64 2.48
C GLU A 411 21.56 23.40 1.37
N GLU A 412 22.76 23.96 1.52
CA GLU A 412 23.87 23.88 0.57
C GLU A 412 25.19 23.52 1.28
N MET A 413 26.07 22.78 0.59
CA MET A 413 27.40 22.50 1.13
C MET A 413 28.25 23.78 1.20
N ALA A 414 28.68 24.13 2.40
CA ALA A 414 29.63 25.19 2.69
C ALA A 414 31.05 24.76 2.30
N LEU A 415 31.53 25.34 1.21
CA LEU A 415 32.87 25.13 0.69
C LEU A 415 33.59 26.45 0.43
N ASN A 416 34.91 26.44 0.54
CA ASN A 416 35.76 27.56 0.14
C ASN A 416 36.77 27.07 -0.90
N ILE A 417 36.84 27.74 -2.04
CA ILE A 417 37.85 27.50 -3.06
C ILE A 417 38.90 28.60 -3.07
N LYS A 418 40.15 28.20 -3.30
CA LYS A 418 41.27 29.07 -3.62
C LYS A 418 41.88 28.56 -4.93
N ALA A 419 42.02 29.45 -5.90
CA ALA A 419 42.84 29.21 -7.09
C ALA A 419 43.53 30.54 -7.38
N THR A 420 44.81 30.65 -7.05
CA THR A 420 45.51 31.93 -7.07
C THR A 420 46.81 31.82 -7.86
N THR A 421 47.10 32.79 -8.72
CA THR A 421 48.37 32.85 -9.45
C THR A 421 49.55 33.07 -8.50
N VAL A 422 50.67 32.40 -8.73
CA VAL A 422 51.90 32.60 -7.95
C VAL A 422 52.75 33.69 -8.61
N PRO A 423 53.18 34.74 -7.88
CA PRO A 423 54.02 35.79 -8.45
C PRO A 423 55.35 35.25 -9.00
N ASP A 424 55.63 35.51 -10.28
CA ASP A 424 56.84 35.07 -10.98
C ASP A 424 57.12 35.91 -12.24
N THR A 425 58.34 35.86 -12.75
CA THR A 425 58.70 36.40 -14.07
C THR A 425 58.75 35.25 -15.08
N VAL A 426 57.81 35.21 -16.02
CA VAL A 426 57.66 34.09 -16.96
C VAL A 426 57.75 34.51 -18.42
N ASN A 427 58.14 33.58 -19.28
CA ASN A 427 58.04 33.75 -20.73
C ASN A 427 56.74 33.09 -21.21
N VAL A 428 55.88 33.88 -21.84
CA VAL A 428 54.59 33.48 -22.39
C VAL A 428 54.71 33.34 -23.90
N SER A 429 54.19 32.25 -24.47
CA SER A 429 54.18 32.06 -25.93
C SER A 429 53.23 33.04 -26.61
N LEU A 430 53.67 33.63 -27.72
CA LEU A 430 52.90 34.57 -28.55
C LEU A 430 52.43 33.90 -29.87
N SER A 431 52.10 32.62 -29.84
CA SER A 431 51.69 31.86 -31.03
C SER A 431 50.57 32.55 -31.82
N SER A 432 50.56 32.39 -33.14
CA SER A 432 49.50 32.89 -34.03
C SER A 432 48.16 32.17 -33.87
N GLU A 433 48.11 31.07 -33.12
CA GLU A 433 46.88 30.35 -32.80
C GLU A 433 46.32 30.85 -31.46
N THR A 434 45.03 31.17 -31.44
CA THR A 434 44.30 31.59 -30.23
C THR A 434 44.13 30.43 -29.26
N SER A 435 45.13 30.18 -28.43
CA SER A 435 45.02 29.25 -27.31
C SER A 435 44.22 29.85 -26.15
N ILE A 436 43.63 29.00 -25.32
CA ILE A 436 42.90 29.40 -24.13
C ILE A 436 43.65 28.84 -22.92
N TRP A 437 44.06 29.71 -22.00
CA TRP A 437 44.58 29.27 -20.70
C TRP A 437 43.40 28.92 -19.82
N LYS A 438 43.46 27.76 -19.19
CA LYS A 438 42.34 27.16 -18.47
C LYS A 438 42.82 26.54 -17.18
N PHE A 439 42.07 26.81 -16.13
CA PHE A 439 42.08 26.06 -14.88
C PHE A 439 40.84 25.17 -14.86
N SER A 440 40.98 23.91 -14.46
CA SER A 440 39.84 23.02 -14.24
C SER A 440 40.02 22.17 -13.00
N ALA A 441 38.94 21.94 -12.26
CA ALA A 441 38.90 20.98 -11.16
C ALA A 441 37.61 20.17 -11.22
N GLY A 442 37.75 18.84 -11.31
CA GLY A 442 36.64 17.90 -11.12
C GLY A 442 36.46 17.61 -9.64
N ILE A 443 35.24 17.76 -9.14
CA ILE A 443 34.84 17.46 -7.77
C ILE A 443 33.81 16.33 -7.85
N GLN A 444 34.11 15.23 -7.18
CA GLN A 444 33.24 14.08 -7.09
C GLN A 444 32.87 13.78 -5.63
N PHE A 445 31.58 13.56 -5.39
CA PHE A 445 31.04 13.03 -4.15
C PHE A 445 30.42 11.67 -4.39
N ASN A 446 30.87 10.68 -3.62
CA ASN A 446 30.18 9.40 -3.53
C ASN A 446 28.96 9.51 -2.59
N PRO A 447 28.01 8.55 -2.67
CA PRO A 447 26.87 8.50 -1.76
C PRO A 447 27.31 8.60 -0.29
N LEU A 448 26.53 9.33 0.50
CA LEU A 448 26.81 9.49 1.94
C LEU A 448 26.01 8.44 2.72
N GLN A 449 26.69 7.67 3.55
CA GLN A 449 26.09 6.67 4.43
C GLN A 449 26.37 7.01 5.89
N PHE A 450 25.29 7.22 6.65
CA PHE A 450 25.34 7.60 8.05
C PHE A 450 25.12 6.39 8.98
N SER A 451 25.76 6.42 10.15
CA SER A 451 25.48 5.54 11.29
C SER A 451 24.40 6.13 12.21
N SER A 452 24.29 7.46 12.23
CA SER A 452 23.20 8.21 12.85
C SER A 452 23.02 9.52 12.08
N LEU A 453 21.77 9.93 11.84
CA LEU A 453 21.43 11.10 11.05
C LEU A 453 20.35 11.91 11.78
N GLU A 454 20.57 13.21 11.93
CA GLU A 454 19.53 14.16 12.33
C GLU A 454 18.99 14.87 11.09
N ALA A 455 17.74 14.58 10.76
CA ALA A 455 17.08 15.10 9.57
C ALA A 455 15.59 15.38 9.82
N ASP A 456 15.03 16.27 9.01
CA ASP A 456 13.59 16.42 8.83
C ASP A 456 13.13 15.58 7.66
N LEU A 457 12.28 14.58 7.94
CA LEU A 457 11.85 13.57 6.98
C LEU A 457 10.33 13.56 6.82
N GLY A 458 9.89 13.28 5.60
CA GLY A 458 8.51 12.95 5.26
C GLY A 458 8.45 11.60 4.55
N CYS A 459 8.40 10.49 5.29
CA CYS A 459 8.52 9.15 4.73
C CYS A 459 7.38 8.23 5.21
N PRO A 460 6.62 7.60 4.29
CA PRO A 460 5.65 6.57 4.66
C PRO A 460 6.40 5.28 5.02
N PHE A 461 5.87 4.55 6.00
CA PHE A 461 6.18 3.14 6.16
C PHE A 461 5.30 2.31 5.23
N PRO A 462 5.75 1.12 4.80
CA PRO A 462 4.90 0.18 4.08
C PRO A 462 3.63 -0.13 4.89
N SER A 463 2.48 -0.17 4.22
CA SER A 463 1.22 -0.53 4.87
C SER A 463 1.24 -2.01 5.26
N GLN A 464 0.90 -2.32 6.50
CA GLN A 464 0.76 -3.69 7.01
C GLN A 464 -0.71 -4.07 7.08
N ASN A 465 -1.06 -5.25 6.60
CA ASN A 465 -2.40 -5.82 6.75
C ASN A 465 -2.30 -7.06 7.62
N GLN A 466 -3.07 -7.09 8.71
CA GLN A 466 -3.15 -8.24 9.61
C GLN A 466 -4.61 -8.71 9.68
N GLU A 467 -4.83 -9.99 9.44
CA GLU A 467 -6.09 -10.65 9.78
C GLU A 467 -6.05 -11.06 11.26
N MET A 468 -7.05 -10.64 12.03
CA MET A 468 -7.29 -11.13 13.38
C MET A 468 -8.08 -12.43 13.26
N GLY A 469 -7.39 -13.56 13.44
CA GLY A 469 -8.00 -14.88 13.42
C GLY A 469 -8.85 -15.18 14.66
N ASP A 470 -9.59 -16.29 14.59
CA ASP A 470 -10.30 -16.92 15.72
C ASP A 470 -11.38 -16.08 16.41
N ILE A 471 -11.97 -15.11 15.71
CA ILE A 471 -13.19 -14.46 16.20
C ILE A 471 -14.33 -15.47 16.18
N PRO A 472 -14.98 -15.74 17.32
CA PRO A 472 -15.98 -16.78 17.43
C PRO A 472 -17.20 -16.46 16.61
N GLN A 473 -17.41 -17.27 15.59
CA GLN A 473 -18.65 -17.28 14.82
C GLN A 473 -19.73 -18.01 15.64
N GLY A 474 -20.94 -17.46 15.65
CA GLY A 474 -22.08 -18.06 16.38
C GLY A 474 -22.84 -17.08 17.28
N PHE A 475 -22.37 -15.83 17.39
CA PHE A 475 -23.06 -14.77 18.12
C PHE A 475 -23.98 -13.92 17.22
N THR A 476 -24.42 -14.45 16.08
CA THR A 476 -25.33 -13.72 15.17
C THR A 476 -26.61 -13.33 15.90
N GLY A 477 -26.92 -12.04 15.93
CA GLY A 477 -28.04 -11.48 16.69
C GLY A 477 -27.70 -11.12 18.14
N MET A 478 -26.42 -11.17 18.54
CA MET A 478 -25.92 -10.68 19.82
C MET A 478 -25.01 -9.47 19.57
N SER A 479 -25.15 -8.42 20.37
CA SER A 479 -24.20 -7.30 20.40
C SER A 479 -23.67 -7.09 21.81
N PHE A 480 -22.39 -6.79 21.93
CA PHE A 480 -21.77 -6.54 23.23
C PHE A 480 -22.16 -5.14 23.73
N GLY A 481 -22.35 -5.01 25.05
CA GLY A 481 -22.56 -3.72 25.70
C GLY A 481 -21.29 -2.89 25.74
N GLU A 482 -20.14 -3.53 25.84
CA GLU A 482 -18.82 -2.90 25.81
C GLU A 482 -17.79 -3.84 25.17
N VAL A 483 -16.83 -3.24 24.46
CA VAL A 483 -15.70 -3.94 23.86
C VAL A 483 -14.47 -3.06 24.03
N LEU A 484 -13.42 -3.60 24.66
CA LEU A 484 -12.16 -2.92 24.86
C LEU A 484 -11.12 -3.53 23.93
N LEU A 485 -10.70 -2.78 22.91
CA LEU A 485 -9.58 -3.17 22.05
C LEU A 485 -8.38 -2.28 22.36
N LYS A 486 -7.35 -2.86 22.96
CA LYS A 486 -6.14 -2.17 23.39
C LYS A 486 -4.96 -2.56 22.53
N PHE A 487 -4.36 -1.59 21.84
CA PHE A 487 -3.04 -1.69 21.23
C PHE A 487 -1.99 -1.13 22.18
N THR A 488 -0.93 -1.89 22.43
CA THR A 488 0.28 -1.45 23.14
C THR A 488 1.44 -1.46 22.16
N LEU A 489 1.85 -0.30 21.71
CA LEU A 489 2.89 -0.09 20.72
C LEU A 489 4.19 0.32 21.41
N TYR A 490 5.31 -0.20 20.92
CA TYR A 490 6.65 0.14 21.34
C TYR A 490 7.40 0.78 20.18
N ASN A 491 8.12 1.86 20.46
CA ASN A 491 8.85 2.62 19.46
C ASN A 491 10.26 2.94 19.95
N GLU A 492 11.28 2.49 19.21
CA GLU A 492 12.68 2.84 19.45
C GLU A 492 13.18 3.98 18.55
N ILE A 493 12.36 4.42 17.59
CA ILE A 493 12.73 5.41 16.58
C ILE A 493 12.50 6.82 17.16
N ARG A 494 13.56 7.64 17.19
CA ARG A 494 13.55 9.02 17.71
C ARG A 494 13.06 10.04 16.68
N LEU A 495 12.05 9.65 15.90
CA LEU A 495 11.37 10.50 14.92
C LEU A 495 9.89 10.66 15.30
N PRO A 496 9.23 11.76 14.89
CA PRO A 496 7.78 11.90 15.04
C PRO A 496 7.06 10.93 14.10
N ILE A 497 6.30 9.99 14.66
CA ILE A 497 5.59 8.97 13.90
C ILE A 497 4.08 9.11 14.13
N SER A 498 3.34 9.26 13.04
CA SER A 498 1.88 9.15 13.02
C SER A 498 1.48 7.76 12.57
N LEU A 499 0.42 7.22 13.17
CA LEU A 499 -0.15 5.92 12.87
C LEU A 499 -1.61 6.10 12.48
N ASN A 500 -1.94 5.60 11.30
CA ASN A 500 -3.31 5.38 10.85
C ASN A 500 -3.63 3.88 10.99
N LEU A 501 -4.68 3.56 11.73
CA LEU A 501 -5.25 2.22 11.86
C LEU A 501 -6.63 2.22 11.21
N ASN A 502 -6.83 1.33 10.23
CA ASN A 502 -8.12 1.07 9.62
C ASN A 502 -8.56 -0.36 9.97
N LEU A 503 -9.55 -0.45 10.85
CA LEU A 503 -10.15 -1.69 11.33
C LEU A 503 -11.36 -2.00 10.47
N ILE A 504 -11.37 -3.16 9.80
CA ILE A 504 -12.42 -3.55 8.85
C ILE A 504 -12.99 -4.90 9.30
N GLY A 505 -14.28 -4.94 9.61
CA GLY A 505 -15.03 -6.18 9.82
C GLY A 505 -15.85 -6.53 8.58
N ILE A 506 -15.82 -7.79 8.16
CA ILE A 506 -16.61 -8.32 7.02
C ILE A 506 -17.45 -9.49 7.53
N SER A 507 -18.77 -9.41 7.39
CA SER A 507 -19.72 -10.46 7.79
C SER A 507 -19.73 -11.66 6.83
N SER A 508 -20.31 -12.78 7.26
CA SER A 508 -20.51 -13.96 6.41
C SER A 508 -21.44 -13.73 5.21
N THR A 509 -22.23 -12.66 5.22
CA THR A 509 -23.10 -12.24 4.10
C THR A 509 -22.43 -11.26 3.14
N GLY A 510 -21.22 -10.79 3.46
CA GLY A 510 -20.44 -9.85 2.65
C GLY A 510 -20.61 -8.37 3.04
N ASP A 511 -21.43 -8.05 4.04
CA ASP A 511 -21.53 -6.68 4.57
C ASP A 511 -20.24 -6.30 5.30
N SER A 512 -19.77 -5.06 5.14
CA SER A 512 -18.52 -4.57 5.77
C SER A 512 -18.74 -3.31 6.59
N LEU A 513 -17.99 -3.19 7.68
CA LEU A 513 -17.99 -2.02 8.57
C LEU A 513 -16.55 -1.62 8.92
N GLN A 514 -16.29 -0.32 8.97
CA GLN A 514 -14.94 0.22 9.16
C GLN A 514 -14.88 1.18 10.35
N VAL A 515 -13.77 1.13 11.08
CA VAL A 515 -13.40 2.07 12.15
C VAL A 515 -12.00 2.61 11.83
N LEU A 516 -11.93 3.91 11.57
CA LEU A 516 -10.70 4.62 11.23
C LEU A 516 -10.14 5.32 12.48
N LEU A 517 -8.83 5.25 12.65
CA LEU A 517 -8.13 5.85 13.76
C LEU A 517 -6.83 6.49 13.29
N ASP A 518 -6.67 7.79 13.58
CA ASP A 518 -5.44 8.53 13.42
C ASP A 518 -4.87 8.89 14.79
N THR A 519 -3.63 8.48 15.06
CA THR A 519 -2.98 8.73 16.35
C THR A 519 -1.48 9.01 16.18
N LYS A 520 -0.90 9.67 17.18
CA LYS A 520 0.56 9.81 17.30
C LYS A 520 1.13 8.63 18.08
N ILE A 521 2.38 8.27 17.79
CA ILE A 521 3.17 7.32 18.57
C ILE A 521 4.17 8.11 19.43
N ALA A 522 4.34 7.70 20.69
CA ALA A 522 5.33 8.25 21.60
C ALA A 522 6.76 8.00 21.08
N ARG A 523 7.66 8.94 21.36
CA ARG A 523 9.06 8.87 20.90
C ARG A 523 9.99 8.73 22.11
N PRO A 524 11.04 7.88 22.03
CA PRO A 524 11.98 7.75 23.13
C PRO A 524 12.86 8.99 23.24
N VAL A 525 13.31 9.29 24.46
CA VAL A 525 14.18 10.44 24.74
C VAL A 525 15.66 10.10 24.54
N SER A 526 16.03 8.83 24.72
CA SER A 526 17.41 8.34 24.59
C SER A 526 17.51 7.17 23.61
N THR A 527 18.72 6.87 23.16
CA THR A 527 19.01 5.77 22.21
C THR A 527 18.89 4.38 22.83
N THR A 528 18.88 4.27 24.16
CA THR A 528 18.82 3.00 24.91
C THR A 528 17.42 2.66 25.40
N ASP A 529 16.48 3.60 25.32
CA ASP A 529 15.12 3.44 25.80
C ASP A 529 14.15 3.17 24.65
N SER A 530 12.98 2.63 24.96
CA SER A 530 11.87 2.44 24.02
C SER A 530 10.68 3.20 24.55
N ALA A 531 10.02 4.01 23.72
CA ALA A 531 8.76 4.63 24.10
C ALA A 531 7.61 3.63 24.01
N LYS A 532 6.54 3.88 24.77
CA LYS A 532 5.32 3.06 24.80
C LYS A 532 4.11 3.93 24.48
N THR A 533 3.23 3.42 23.64
CA THR A 533 1.94 4.05 23.34
C THR A 533 0.83 3.05 23.61
N VAL A 534 -0.17 3.45 24.39
CA VAL A 534 -1.36 2.64 24.65
C VAL A 534 -2.54 3.32 23.98
N VAL A 535 -3.13 2.65 23.00
CA VAL A 535 -4.35 3.06 22.30
C VAL A 535 -5.45 2.10 22.70
N GLU A 536 -6.53 2.60 23.27
CA GLU A 536 -7.66 1.80 23.75
C GLU A 536 -8.95 2.29 23.11
N LEU A 537 -9.59 1.43 22.32
CA LEU A 537 -10.89 1.69 21.69
C LEU A 537 -12.00 1.11 22.58
N SER A 538 -13.09 1.84 22.70
CA SER A 538 -14.27 1.50 23.51
C SER A 538 -15.56 2.02 22.87
N SER A 539 -16.70 1.76 23.50
CA SER A 539 -18.01 2.34 23.15
C SER A 539 -18.03 3.89 23.17
N PHE A 540 -17.17 4.54 23.96
CA PHE A 540 -17.11 6.01 24.10
C PHE A 540 -16.16 6.69 23.11
N GLY A 541 -15.34 5.92 22.39
CA GLY A 541 -14.28 6.41 21.50
C GLY A 541 -12.92 5.81 21.82
N THR A 542 -11.86 6.52 21.44
CA THR A 542 -10.47 6.04 21.54
C THR A 542 -9.65 6.87 22.54
N SER A 543 -9.13 6.23 23.57
CA SER A 543 -8.17 6.83 24.51
C SER A 543 -6.74 6.51 24.08
N VAL A 544 -5.88 7.53 24.02
CA VAL A 544 -4.45 7.40 23.70
C VAL A 544 -3.63 7.89 24.87
N LYS A 545 -2.67 7.07 25.33
CA LYS A 545 -1.69 7.40 26.38
C LYS A 545 -0.28 7.22 25.82
N LEU A 546 0.54 8.24 25.96
CA LEU A 546 1.90 8.32 25.43
C LEU A 546 2.89 8.30 26.59
N TYR A 547 3.86 7.40 26.52
CA TYR A 547 4.91 7.21 27.52
C TYR A 547 6.27 7.32 26.83
N ASN A 548 7.13 8.19 27.33
CA ASN A 548 8.47 8.41 26.81
C ASN A 548 9.39 7.20 27.08
N SER A 549 9.14 6.44 28.15
CA SER A 549 9.76 5.13 28.42
C SER A 549 8.72 4.00 28.52
N ALA A 550 9.10 2.81 28.09
CA ALA A 550 8.29 1.61 28.18
C ALA A 550 8.09 1.16 29.63
N LEU A 551 9.04 1.50 30.51
CA LEU A 551 9.00 1.16 31.94
C LEU A 551 8.09 2.09 32.75
N ASP A 552 7.68 3.24 32.20
CA ASP A 552 6.86 4.20 32.91
C ASP A 552 5.45 3.67 33.19
N THR A 553 4.95 3.91 34.40
CA THR A 553 3.58 3.56 34.80
C THR A 553 2.61 4.73 34.69
N ILE A 554 3.11 5.95 34.51
CA ILE A 554 2.32 7.18 34.37
C ILE A 554 2.59 7.76 32.97
N ALA A 555 1.53 8.12 32.25
CA ALA A 555 1.66 8.66 30.90
C ALA A 555 2.15 10.12 30.94
N ASP A 556 3.10 10.47 30.08
CA ASP A 556 3.56 11.85 29.89
C ASP A 556 2.47 12.74 29.28
N SER A 557 1.65 12.15 28.41
CA SER A 557 0.47 12.81 27.87
C SER A 557 -0.61 11.81 27.49
N SER A 558 -1.86 12.28 27.48
CA SER A 558 -3.00 11.49 27.05
C SER A 558 -4.08 12.37 26.44
N TYR A 559 -4.82 11.81 25.49
CA TYR A 559 -6.00 12.46 24.92
C TYR A 559 -7.04 11.42 24.53
N VAL A 560 -8.28 11.86 24.35
CA VAL A 560 -9.39 11.00 23.95
C VAL A 560 -10.04 11.55 22.69
N ILE A 561 -10.20 10.68 21.69
CA ILE A 561 -10.97 10.92 20.48
C ILE A 561 -12.37 10.39 20.75
N GLN A 562 -13.33 11.29 21.01
CA GLN A 562 -14.72 10.90 21.29
C GLN A 562 -15.39 10.31 20.04
N ALA A 563 -16.22 9.29 20.22
CA ALA A 563 -17.04 8.76 19.13
C ALA A 563 -18.04 9.83 18.64
N GLY A 564 -17.90 10.26 17.38
CA GLY A 564 -18.81 11.23 16.77
C GLY A 564 -20.22 10.65 16.60
N ARG A 565 -21.24 11.52 16.53
CA ARG A 565 -22.62 11.07 16.29
C ARG A 565 -22.72 10.39 14.91
N GLY A 566 -23.06 9.09 14.89
CA GLY A 566 -23.17 8.30 13.65
C GLY A 566 -21.83 7.75 13.13
N VAL A 567 -20.76 7.80 13.93
CA VAL A 567 -19.48 7.15 13.64
C VAL A 567 -19.49 5.76 14.27
N ASN A 568 -19.07 4.74 13.53
CA ASN A 568 -18.97 3.39 14.04
C ASN A 568 -17.86 3.28 15.09
N THR A 569 -18.12 2.51 16.13
CA THR A 569 -17.17 2.16 17.20
C THR A 569 -16.71 0.71 17.07
N ILE A 570 -15.76 0.29 17.90
CA ILE A 570 -15.34 -1.11 17.97
C ILE A 570 -16.49 -2.04 18.36
N VAL A 571 -17.46 -1.54 19.14
CA VAL A 571 -18.67 -2.29 19.51
C VAL A 571 -19.54 -2.57 18.29
N ASP A 572 -19.72 -1.58 17.41
CA ASP A 572 -20.49 -1.74 16.17
C ASP A 572 -19.79 -2.70 15.20
N LEU A 573 -18.46 -2.63 15.12
CA LEU A 573 -17.67 -3.53 14.28
C LEU A 573 -17.79 -4.99 14.73
N LEU A 574 -17.73 -5.27 16.04
CA LEU A 574 -17.95 -6.64 16.53
C LEU A 574 -19.42 -7.07 16.48
N ALA A 575 -20.37 -6.14 16.60
CA ALA A 575 -21.80 -6.45 16.46
C ALA A 575 -22.18 -6.92 15.05
N LEU A 576 -21.36 -6.60 14.03
CA LEU A 576 -21.47 -7.18 12.68
C LEU A 576 -21.27 -8.71 12.69
N ASN A 577 -20.68 -9.28 13.75
CA ASN A 577 -20.20 -10.66 13.81
C ASN A 577 -19.32 -11.00 12.60
N PRO A 578 -18.18 -10.30 12.44
CA PRO A 578 -17.35 -10.43 11.25
C PRO A 578 -16.78 -11.85 11.13
N ALA A 579 -16.90 -12.41 9.93
CA ALA A 579 -16.17 -13.60 9.52
C ALA A 579 -14.67 -13.29 9.37
N ASP A 580 -14.35 -12.11 8.82
CA ASP A 580 -12.99 -11.59 8.69
C ASP A 580 -12.86 -10.24 9.41
N PHE A 581 -11.85 -10.10 10.27
CA PHE A 581 -11.47 -8.82 10.87
C PHE A 581 -10.04 -8.48 10.42
N ILE A 582 -9.93 -7.46 9.58
CA ILE A 582 -8.67 -6.97 9.02
C ILE A 582 -8.26 -5.67 9.74
N VAL A 583 -7.02 -5.61 10.20
CA VAL A 583 -6.37 -4.40 10.70
C VAL A 583 -5.35 -3.95 9.67
N LYS A 584 -5.60 -2.80 9.03
CA LYS A 584 -4.61 -2.14 8.16
C LYS A 584 -3.91 -1.05 8.95
N ALA A 585 -2.60 -1.20 9.15
CA ALA A 585 -1.77 -0.23 9.83
C ALA A 585 -0.87 0.49 8.83
N THR A 586 -0.93 1.82 8.82
CA THR A 586 -0.04 2.66 8.03
C THR A 586 0.66 3.64 8.97
N ALA A 587 1.99 3.56 9.06
CA ALA A 587 2.79 4.52 9.80
C ALA A 587 3.43 5.52 8.84
N LYS A 588 3.70 6.74 9.32
CA LYS A 588 4.41 7.78 8.57
C LYS A 588 5.32 8.56 9.51
N ILE A 589 6.54 8.81 9.07
CA ILE A 589 7.47 9.77 9.66
C ILE A 589 7.15 11.15 9.08
N ASP A 590 6.91 12.13 9.94
CA ASP A 590 6.69 13.52 9.51
C ASP A 590 7.27 14.49 10.53
N GLY A 591 8.49 14.94 10.27
CA GLY A 591 9.18 15.98 11.04
C GLY A 591 10.63 15.64 11.37
N ARG A 592 11.26 16.59 12.07
CA ARG A 592 12.66 16.50 12.53
C ARG A 592 12.83 15.51 13.68
N GLY A 593 13.89 14.72 13.59
CA GLY A 593 14.37 13.86 14.68
C GLY A 593 15.67 13.16 14.31
N SER A 594 16.03 12.16 15.11
CA SER A 594 17.26 11.39 14.92
C SER A 594 16.94 9.97 14.48
N ILE A 595 17.67 9.51 13.46
CA ILE A 595 17.57 8.17 12.87
C ILE A 595 18.77 7.38 13.37
N ASP A 596 18.50 6.21 13.94
CA ASP A 596 19.51 5.29 14.43
C ASP A 596 19.29 3.92 13.76
N VAL A 597 20.39 3.22 13.43
CA VAL A 597 20.34 1.91 12.77
C VAL A 597 19.66 0.88 13.70
N ASN A 598 18.93 -0.08 13.11
CA ASN A 598 18.32 -1.22 13.80
C ASN A 598 17.24 -0.86 14.84
N LYS A 599 16.69 0.36 14.79
CA LYS A 599 15.53 0.74 15.62
C LYS A 599 14.22 0.39 14.93
N ALA A 600 13.22 -0.02 15.71
CA ALA A 600 11.97 -0.53 15.19
C ALA A 600 10.73 -0.04 15.94
N ILE A 601 9.58 -0.24 15.31
CA ILE A 601 8.25 -0.20 15.92
C ILE A 601 7.66 -1.59 15.90
N TRP A 602 7.04 -1.97 17.01
CA TRP A 602 6.22 -3.19 17.10
C TRP A 602 5.12 -2.96 18.13
N GLY A 603 4.28 -3.96 18.36
CA GLY A 603 3.31 -3.86 19.43
C GLY A 603 2.53 -5.14 19.63
N ASN A 604 1.63 -5.10 20.59
CA ASN A 604 0.69 -6.18 20.86
C ASN A 604 -0.71 -5.59 20.89
N TYR A 605 -1.71 -6.39 20.56
CA TYR A 605 -3.10 -6.03 20.77
C TYR A 605 -3.76 -7.00 21.73
N ASN A 606 -4.74 -6.50 22.46
CA ASN A 606 -5.60 -7.30 23.32
C ASN A 606 -7.04 -6.80 23.20
N LEU A 607 -7.93 -7.69 22.81
CA LEU A 607 -9.37 -7.45 22.76
C LEU A 607 -9.99 -8.13 23.97
N ILE A 608 -10.79 -7.39 24.73
CA ILE A 608 -11.59 -7.89 25.85
C ILE A 608 -13.03 -7.43 25.63
N ALA A 609 -13.95 -8.37 25.46
CA ALA A 609 -15.38 -8.10 25.42
C ALA A 609 -16.05 -8.84 26.58
N PRO A 610 -16.47 -8.14 27.66
CA PRO A 610 -17.28 -8.76 28.70
C PRO A 610 -18.56 -9.37 28.11
N PHE A 611 -19.04 -10.48 28.67
CA PHE A 611 -20.31 -11.14 28.27
C PHE A 611 -21.54 -10.36 28.78
N GLN A 612 -21.49 -9.06 28.62
CA GLN A 612 -22.58 -8.12 28.79
C GLN A 612 -23.13 -7.87 27.39
N VAL A 613 -24.34 -8.34 27.11
CA VAL A 613 -24.83 -8.48 25.74
C VAL A 613 -26.28 -8.02 25.60
N ARG A 614 -26.61 -7.50 24.42
CA ARG A 614 -27.98 -7.35 23.92
C ARG A 614 -28.23 -8.48 22.95
N ILE A 615 -29.36 -9.16 23.10
CA ILE A 615 -29.70 -10.34 22.31
C ILE A 615 -30.98 -10.08 21.52
N ALA A 616 -30.93 -10.25 20.21
CA ALA A 616 -32.09 -10.25 19.34
C ALA A 616 -32.87 -11.57 19.47
N PRO A 617 -34.19 -11.55 19.24
CA PRO A 617 -34.97 -12.78 19.22
C PRO A 617 -34.39 -13.76 18.18
N MET A 618 -34.10 -14.98 18.60
CA MET A 618 -33.48 -16.00 17.75
C MET A 618 -34.19 -17.34 17.91
N THR A 619 -34.25 -18.11 16.81
CA THR A 619 -34.88 -19.42 16.77
C THR A 619 -33.99 -20.39 16.01
N PHE A 620 -33.75 -21.58 16.58
CA PHE A 620 -33.00 -22.64 15.91
C PHE A 620 -33.70 -23.99 16.05
N ILE A 621 -33.56 -24.81 15.02
CA ILE A 621 -34.04 -26.19 14.96
C ILE A 621 -32.84 -27.05 14.52
N PRO A 622 -32.45 -28.10 15.27
CA PRO A 622 -31.36 -28.98 14.85
C PRO A 622 -31.64 -29.64 13.51
N ASN A 623 -30.57 -29.96 12.77
CA ASN A 623 -30.69 -30.60 11.46
C ASN A 623 -31.01 -32.10 11.53
N ASN A 624 -30.84 -32.73 12.69
CA ASN A 624 -31.09 -34.15 12.89
C ASN A 624 -32.47 -34.36 13.54
N SER A 625 -33.23 -35.31 13.01
CA SER A 625 -34.52 -35.72 13.58
C SER A 625 -34.35 -36.95 14.46
N THR A 626 -35.14 -37.03 15.53
CA THR A 626 -35.42 -38.32 16.18
C THR A 626 -36.54 -39.00 15.39
N VAL A 627 -36.32 -40.24 14.94
CA VAL A 627 -37.30 -40.98 14.14
C VAL A 627 -38.15 -41.86 15.06
N ILE A 628 -39.47 -41.77 14.93
CA ILE A 628 -40.44 -42.70 15.52
C ILE A 628 -40.90 -43.61 14.39
N ASP A 629 -40.63 -44.91 14.51
CA ASP A 629 -41.13 -45.89 13.55
C ASP A 629 -42.65 -46.05 13.67
N GLU A 630 -43.28 -46.48 12.58
CA GLU A 630 -44.72 -46.70 12.54
C GLU A 630 -45.17 -47.65 13.67
N TRP A 631 -46.21 -47.25 14.39
CA TRP A 631 -46.82 -48.08 15.42
C TRP A 631 -47.47 -49.32 14.80
N LYS A 632 -47.26 -50.48 15.43
CA LYS A 632 -48.01 -51.70 15.06
C LYS A 632 -49.51 -51.43 15.16
N HIS A 633 -50.29 -51.98 14.21
CA HIS A 633 -51.74 -51.75 14.10
C HIS A 633 -52.49 -51.85 15.43
N ASP A 634 -52.32 -52.96 16.15
CA ASP A 634 -52.97 -53.19 17.45
C ASP A 634 -52.56 -52.14 18.50
N THR A 635 -51.28 -51.71 18.52
CA THR A 635 -50.79 -50.67 19.42
C THR A 635 -51.34 -49.29 19.05
N ARG A 636 -51.40 -48.97 17.75
CA ARG A 636 -51.99 -47.72 17.24
C ARG A 636 -53.45 -47.58 17.67
N VAL A 637 -54.27 -48.61 17.42
CA VAL A 637 -55.70 -48.58 17.75
C VAL A 637 -55.90 -48.49 19.26
N LYS A 638 -55.12 -49.25 20.04
CA LYS A 638 -55.11 -49.13 21.50
C LYS A 638 -54.76 -47.73 21.94
N LEU A 639 -53.70 -47.11 21.43
CA LEU A 639 -53.32 -45.75 21.80
C LEU A 639 -54.40 -44.72 21.48
N ARG A 640 -55.06 -44.80 20.32
CA ARG A 640 -56.15 -43.89 19.92
C ARG A 640 -57.40 -44.03 20.78
N ASN A 641 -57.75 -45.26 21.17
CA ASN A 641 -58.95 -45.52 21.95
C ASN A 641 -58.72 -45.34 23.45
N PHE A 642 -57.52 -45.67 23.94
CA PHE A 642 -57.18 -45.70 25.36
C PHE A 642 -56.64 -44.37 25.90
N VAL A 643 -55.85 -43.64 25.12
CA VAL A 643 -55.20 -42.39 25.58
C VAL A 643 -56.10 -41.21 25.24
N LYS A 644 -56.74 -40.63 26.26
CA LYS A 644 -57.63 -39.48 26.08
C LYS A 644 -56.87 -38.16 26.00
N GLU A 645 -55.89 -37.99 26.88
CA GLU A 645 -54.99 -36.84 26.91
C GLU A 645 -53.65 -37.24 27.51
N ALA A 646 -52.57 -36.58 27.09
CA ALA A 646 -51.25 -36.69 27.68
C ALA A 646 -50.72 -35.31 28.04
N ASN A 647 -50.57 -35.03 29.34
CA ASN A 647 -50.18 -33.72 29.84
C ASN A 647 -48.74 -33.76 30.38
N LEU A 648 -47.83 -33.01 29.75
CA LEU A 648 -46.50 -32.76 30.29
C LEU A 648 -46.57 -31.57 31.24
N THR A 649 -46.26 -31.79 32.51
CA THR A 649 -46.04 -30.72 33.50
C THR A 649 -44.55 -30.51 33.64
N SER A 650 -44.09 -29.28 33.39
CA SER A 650 -42.69 -28.87 33.56
C SER A 650 -42.60 -27.66 34.48
N ARG A 651 -41.79 -27.76 35.54
CA ARG A 651 -41.33 -26.62 36.34
C ARG A 651 -39.94 -26.24 35.88
N VAL A 652 -39.78 -24.98 35.50
CA VAL A 652 -38.52 -24.41 35.03
C VAL A 652 -38.12 -23.26 35.94
N ILE A 653 -36.94 -23.38 36.54
CA ILE A 653 -36.27 -22.29 37.24
C ILE A 653 -35.14 -21.81 36.34
N ASN A 654 -35.32 -20.64 35.73
CA ASN A 654 -34.36 -20.07 34.80
C ASN A 654 -33.54 -18.98 35.48
N GLY A 655 -32.29 -19.32 35.82
CA GLY A 655 -31.27 -18.39 36.28
C GLY A 655 -30.47 -17.75 35.15
N LEU A 656 -30.72 -18.07 33.88
CA LEU A 656 -30.10 -17.38 32.77
C LEU A 656 -30.73 -15.99 32.59
N PRO A 657 -29.97 -14.97 32.19
CA PRO A 657 -30.46 -13.60 32.00
C PRO A 657 -31.49 -13.43 30.86
N ILE A 658 -31.74 -14.48 30.09
CA ILE A 658 -32.63 -14.50 28.93
C ILE A 658 -33.78 -15.49 29.10
N GLY A 659 -34.95 -15.14 28.55
CA GLY A 659 -36.13 -16.02 28.47
C GLY A 659 -36.33 -16.61 27.07
N GLY A 660 -37.28 -17.54 26.95
CA GLY A 660 -37.52 -18.24 25.69
C GLY A 660 -38.52 -19.38 25.79
N ASN A 661 -38.58 -20.22 24.75
CA ASN A 661 -39.41 -21.41 24.67
C ASN A 661 -38.65 -22.55 23.97
N LEU A 662 -38.78 -23.77 24.50
CA LEU A 662 -38.36 -25.02 23.88
C LEU A 662 -39.61 -25.79 23.43
N SER A 663 -39.90 -25.79 22.13
CA SER A 663 -41.03 -26.51 21.53
C SER A 663 -40.56 -27.82 20.92
N ILE A 664 -41.17 -28.94 21.27
CA ILE A 664 -40.92 -30.24 20.63
C ILE A 664 -41.84 -30.34 19.41
N LEU A 665 -41.27 -30.18 18.21
CA LEU A 665 -42.01 -30.28 16.96
C LEU A 665 -42.02 -31.73 16.48
N PHE A 666 -43.11 -32.13 15.85
CA PHE A 666 -43.22 -33.41 15.17
C PHE A 666 -43.84 -33.26 13.77
N SER A 667 -43.51 -34.18 12.88
CA SER A 667 -43.95 -34.17 11.49
C SER A 667 -43.92 -35.58 10.90
N ASN A 668 -44.72 -35.83 9.86
CA ASN A 668 -44.63 -37.05 9.05
C ASN A 668 -43.46 -37.05 8.04
N ARG A 669 -42.72 -35.95 7.91
CA ARG A 669 -41.51 -35.86 7.07
C ARG A 669 -40.42 -35.03 7.75
N GLU A 670 -39.20 -35.09 7.23
CA GLU A 670 -38.08 -34.27 7.71
C GLU A 670 -38.12 -32.82 7.21
N ILE A 671 -39.28 -32.18 7.25
CA ILE A 671 -39.50 -30.82 6.73
C ILE A 671 -40.00 -29.94 7.87
N PHE A 672 -39.09 -29.18 8.49
CA PHE A 672 -39.38 -28.32 9.64
C PHE A 672 -39.06 -26.86 9.33
N PRO A 673 -40.05 -26.01 9.00
CA PRO A 673 -39.81 -24.58 8.83
C PRO A 673 -39.49 -23.92 10.19
N LEU A 674 -38.54 -22.99 10.20
CA LEU A 674 -38.15 -22.24 11.42
C LEU A 674 -39.34 -21.47 12.02
N ASP A 675 -40.13 -20.84 11.16
CA ASP A 675 -41.35 -20.12 11.49
C ASP A 675 -42.36 -20.16 10.33
N ARG A 676 -43.51 -19.51 10.51
CA ARG A 676 -44.60 -19.44 9.51
C ARG A 676 -44.46 -18.25 8.56
N SER A 677 -43.35 -17.52 8.59
CA SER A 677 -43.16 -16.31 7.78
C SER A 677 -42.93 -16.65 6.31
N ARG A 678 -43.34 -15.75 5.42
CA ARG A 678 -43.15 -15.94 3.96
C ARG A 678 -41.67 -16.06 3.60
N LYS A 679 -40.78 -15.32 4.28
CA LYS A 679 -39.32 -15.36 4.06
C LYS A 679 -38.77 -16.76 4.32
N THR A 680 -39.12 -17.36 5.47
CA THR A 680 -38.69 -18.71 5.84
C THR A 680 -39.25 -19.77 4.90
N LEU A 681 -40.52 -19.68 4.53
CA LEU A 681 -41.14 -20.65 3.61
C LEU A 681 -40.54 -20.58 2.20
N ASN A 682 -40.19 -19.38 1.72
CA ASN A 682 -39.47 -19.23 0.45
C ASN A 682 -38.05 -19.82 0.53
N ALA A 683 -37.32 -19.58 1.62
CA ALA A 683 -35.99 -20.17 1.82
C ALA A 683 -36.05 -21.70 1.88
N LEU A 684 -37.08 -22.27 2.53
CA LEU A 684 -37.30 -23.72 2.56
C LEU A 684 -37.64 -24.29 1.18
N ARG A 685 -38.48 -23.60 0.38
CA ARG A 685 -38.73 -23.95 -1.03
C ARG A 685 -37.42 -24.02 -1.82
N ASP A 686 -36.57 -23.02 -1.65
CA ASP A 686 -35.29 -22.94 -2.37
C ASP A 686 -34.35 -24.08 -1.93
N SER A 687 -34.32 -24.41 -0.64
CA SER A 687 -33.59 -25.56 -0.10
C SER A 687 -34.10 -26.90 -0.65
N LEU A 688 -35.40 -27.01 -0.96
CA LEU A 688 -36.01 -28.17 -1.60
C LEU A 688 -35.80 -28.19 -3.12
N LYS A 689 -35.06 -27.21 -3.66
CA LYS A 689 -34.70 -27.07 -5.09
C LYS A 689 -35.90 -26.99 -6.03
N TRP A 690 -36.99 -26.37 -5.59
CA TRP A 690 -38.16 -26.15 -6.46
C TRP A 690 -37.99 -24.92 -7.36
N SER A 691 -38.82 -24.83 -8.40
CA SER A 691 -38.87 -23.65 -9.26
C SER A 691 -39.27 -22.41 -8.46
N ILE A 692 -38.73 -21.25 -8.83
CA ILE A 692 -39.11 -19.97 -8.21
C ILE A 692 -40.59 -19.61 -8.41
N SER A 693 -41.22 -20.20 -9.44
CA SER A 693 -42.65 -20.09 -9.74
C SER A 693 -43.54 -20.88 -8.77
N ASP A 694 -42.97 -21.85 -8.06
CA ASP A 694 -43.69 -22.65 -7.08
C ASP A 694 -43.84 -21.86 -5.78
N SER A 695 -44.93 -22.12 -5.08
CA SER A 695 -45.22 -21.52 -3.78
C SER A 695 -45.26 -22.58 -2.69
N LEU A 696 -44.73 -22.23 -1.51
CA LEU A 696 -44.92 -22.99 -0.27
C LEU A 696 -45.72 -22.13 0.70
N TYR A 697 -46.83 -22.67 1.21
CA TYR A 697 -47.69 -21.99 2.17
C TYR A 697 -48.28 -22.99 3.17
N ILE A 698 -48.90 -22.46 4.23
CA ILE A 698 -49.44 -23.27 5.34
C ILE A 698 -50.96 -23.15 5.37
N LEU A 699 -51.65 -24.29 5.50
CA LEU A 699 -53.06 -24.38 5.88
C LEU A 699 -53.18 -25.06 7.24
N SER A 700 -54.20 -24.68 8.02
CA SER A 700 -54.41 -25.24 9.36
C SER A 700 -55.86 -25.56 9.69
N LYS A 701 -56.75 -25.54 8.69
CA LYS A 701 -58.17 -25.87 8.83
C LYS A 701 -58.52 -27.04 7.92
N CYS A 702 -59.12 -28.08 8.46
CA CYS A 702 -59.48 -29.28 7.72
C CYS A 702 -60.50 -29.01 6.62
N ASP A 703 -61.49 -28.15 6.85
CA ASP A 703 -62.45 -27.72 5.82
C ASP A 703 -61.79 -27.07 4.60
N SER A 704 -60.61 -26.45 4.79
CA SER A 704 -59.86 -25.83 3.69
C SER A 704 -59.01 -26.84 2.92
N ILE A 705 -58.68 -27.98 3.53
CA ILE A 705 -57.78 -29.01 3.01
C ILE A 705 -58.58 -30.14 2.35
N MET A 706 -59.67 -30.57 2.98
CA MET A 706 -60.48 -31.72 2.58
C MET A 706 -61.60 -31.37 1.59
N LYS A 707 -61.38 -30.36 0.74
CA LYS A 707 -62.36 -29.99 -0.28
C LYS A 707 -62.43 -31.04 -1.38
N LEU A 708 -63.64 -31.51 -1.67
CA LEU A 708 -63.94 -32.44 -2.78
C LEU A 708 -63.70 -31.81 -4.18
N ASP A 709 -63.38 -30.52 -4.26
CA ASP A 709 -63.29 -29.74 -5.49
C ASP A 709 -61.91 -29.76 -6.18
N SER A 710 -61.11 -30.82 -6.03
CA SER A 710 -59.88 -31.06 -6.82
C SER A 710 -58.78 -29.98 -6.80
N THR A 711 -58.90 -28.93 -5.97
CA THR A 711 -57.94 -27.82 -5.93
C THR A 711 -56.70 -28.11 -5.09
N ILE A 712 -56.81 -29.02 -4.12
CA ILE A 712 -55.72 -29.45 -3.23
C ILE A 712 -55.71 -30.98 -3.10
N TYR A 713 -54.55 -31.61 -3.26
CA TYR A 713 -54.34 -33.05 -3.15
C TYR A 713 -53.68 -33.43 -1.82
N VAL A 714 -54.31 -34.35 -1.10
CA VAL A 714 -53.90 -34.77 0.26
C VAL A 714 -53.35 -36.21 0.33
N SER A 715 -53.39 -36.93 -0.79
CA SER A 715 -53.27 -38.40 -0.91
C SER A 715 -51.98 -39.03 -0.40
N SER A 716 -50.96 -38.22 -0.07
CA SER A 716 -49.66 -38.69 0.46
C SER A 716 -49.38 -38.30 1.91
N VAL A 717 -50.33 -37.64 2.57
CA VAL A 717 -50.21 -37.12 3.94
C VAL A 717 -51.40 -37.52 4.80
N ILE A 718 -52.61 -37.49 4.23
CA ILE A 718 -53.85 -37.88 4.90
C ILE A 718 -54.41 -39.07 4.11
N PHE A 719 -54.49 -40.22 4.75
CA PHE A 719 -54.98 -41.46 4.13
C PHE A 719 -56.45 -41.75 4.44
N ASP A 720 -56.99 -41.16 5.51
CA ASP A 720 -58.38 -41.28 5.94
C ASP A 720 -58.91 -39.87 6.26
N SER A 721 -60.16 -39.61 5.92
CA SER A 721 -60.92 -38.40 6.28
C SER A 721 -60.89 -38.06 7.77
N SER A 722 -60.81 -39.06 8.66
CA SER A 722 -60.66 -38.87 10.10
C SER A 722 -59.24 -38.42 10.53
N GLY A 723 -58.27 -38.47 9.61
CA GLY A 723 -56.86 -38.16 9.85
C GLY A 723 -56.49 -36.67 9.74
N CYS A 724 -57.44 -35.79 9.41
CA CYS A 724 -57.20 -34.36 9.42
C CYS A 724 -57.45 -33.76 10.82
N VAL A 725 -56.51 -32.95 11.32
CA VAL A 725 -56.59 -32.30 12.63
C VAL A 725 -56.46 -30.79 12.51
N ASP A 726 -57.50 -30.06 12.92
CA ASP A 726 -57.50 -28.59 12.96
C ASP A 726 -56.39 -28.03 13.86
N GLY A 727 -55.78 -26.93 13.43
CA GLY A 727 -54.68 -26.26 14.14
C GLY A 727 -53.27 -26.76 13.76
N THR A 728 -53.17 -27.96 13.19
CA THR A 728 -51.92 -28.53 12.63
C THR A 728 -51.45 -27.72 11.43
N ALA A 729 -50.15 -27.46 11.28
CA ALA A 729 -49.63 -26.75 10.11
C ALA A 729 -49.37 -27.72 8.95
N TYR A 730 -50.28 -27.77 7.98
CA TYR A 730 -50.11 -28.53 6.74
C TYR A 730 -49.33 -27.70 5.73
N LEU A 731 -48.18 -28.23 5.29
CA LEU A 731 -47.31 -27.63 4.29
C LEU A 731 -47.84 -27.96 2.89
N VAL A 732 -48.24 -26.93 2.15
CA VAL A 732 -48.85 -27.06 0.82
C VAL A 732 -47.94 -26.45 -0.24
N ARG A 733 -47.66 -27.23 -1.29
CA ARG A 733 -46.97 -26.76 -2.48
C ARG A 733 -47.98 -26.40 -3.55
N GLY A 734 -47.95 -25.16 -4.01
CA GLY A 734 -48.69 -24.72 -5.17
C GLY A 734 -47.79 -24.63 -6.40
N VAL A 735 -48.21 -25.26 -7.50
CA VAL A 735 -47.52 -25.24 -8.79
C VAL A 735 -48.44 -24.56 -9.81
N PRO A 736 -48.01 -23.49 -10.50
CA PRO A 736 -48.86 -22.81 -11.47
C PRO A 736 -49.44 -23.75 -12.53
N GLY A 737 -50.76 -23.71 -12.71
CA GLY A 737 -51.48 -24.53 -13.69
C GLY A 737 -51.72 -25.98 -13.28
N LYS A 738 -51.34 -26.38 -12.05
CA LYS A 738 -51.66 -27.68 -11.44
C LYS A 738 -52.43 -27.45 -10.14
N ALA A 739 -53.09 -28.48 -9.64
CA ALA A 739 -53.66 -28.44 -8.31
C ALA A 739 -52.54 -28.46 -7.24
N ASP A 740 -52.83 -27.84 -6.10
CA ASP A 740 -51.88 -27.75 -5.00
C ASP A 740 -51.76 -29.11 -4.30
N THR A 741 -50.63 -29.40 -3.65
CA THR A 741 -50.39 -30.69 -3.01
C THR A 741 -49.92 -30.50 -1.57
N VAL A 742 -50.58 -31.17 -0.64
CA VAL A 742 -50.12 -31.27 0.75
C VAL A 742 -48.93 -32.22 0.81
N LEU A 743 -47.81 -31.72 1.31
CA LEU A 743 -46.53 -32.45 1.33
C LEU A 743 -46.22 -33.09 2.66
N SER A 744 -46.60 -32.41 3.74
CA SER A 744 -46.29 -32.80 5.10
C SER A 744 -47.14 -31.97 6.07
N TYR A 745 -47.26 -32.41 7.31
CA TYR A 745 -47.76 -31.61 8.41
C TYR A 745 -46.68 -31.41 9.48
N VAL A 746 -46.76 -30.30 10.21
CA VAL A 746 -45.89 -30.01 11.36
C VAL A 746 -46.76 -29.51 12.50
N ASP A 747 -46.61 -30.10 13.67
CA ASP A 747 -47.26 -29.61 14.89
C ASP A 747 -46.32 -29.69 16.10
N THR A 748 -46.70 -29.04 17.19
CA THR A 748 -45.95 -28.99 18.45
C THR A 748 -46.57 -29.96 19.44
N MET A 749 -45.79 -30.96 19.88
CA MET A 749 -46.21 -31.91 20.91
C MET A 749 -46.25 -31.27 22.29
N PHE A 750 -45.13 -30.67 22.69
CA PHE A 750 -44.96 -30.04 24.00
C PHE A 750 -44.21 -28.72 23.85
N THR A 751 -44.47 -27.77 24.74
CA THR A 751 -43.70 -26.52 24.82
C THR A 751 -43.29 -26.28 26.25
N ILE A 752 -42.00 -26.14 26.47
CA ILE A 752 -41.42 -25.81 27.76
C ILE A 752 -41.04 -24.33 27.73
N THR A 753 -41.65 -23.52 28.60
CA THR A 753 -41.37 -22.09 28.69
C THR A 753 -40.16 -21.84 29.59
N LEU A 754 -39.20 -21.06 29.10
CA LEU A 754 -38.07 -20.55 29.86
C LEU A 754 -38.46 -19.14 30.37
N PRO A 755 -38.90 -19.01 31.63
CA PRO A 755 -39.37 -17.72 32.14
C PRO A 755 -38.23 -16.70 32.18
N ARG A 756 -38.53 -15.43 31.89
CA ARG A 756 -37.55 -14.36 32.11
C ARG A 756 -37.27 -14.23 33.61
N PRO A 757 -36.03 -13.92 34.03
CA PRO A 757 -35.72 -13.52 35.39
C PRO A 757 -36.67 -12.44 35.93
N LYS A 758 -37.02 -12.55 37.22
CA LYS A 758 -37.93 -11.60 37.89
C LYS A 758 -37.24 -10.29 38.23
N ALA A 759 -35.93 -10.33 38.49
CA ALA A 759 -35.14 -9.16 38.80
C ALA A 759 -33.65 -9.36 38.48
N TYR A 760 -32.97 -8.24 38.23
CA TYR A 760 -31.56 -8.16 37.88
C TYR A 760 -30.82 -7.27 38.89
N TYR A 761 -29.53 -7.50 39.09
CA TYR A 761 -28.71 -6.62 39.92
C TYR A 761 -28.54 -5.25 39.24
N THR A 762 -28.57 -4.18 40.02
CA THR A 762 -28.37 -2.82 39.52
C THR A 762 -26.89 -2.53 39.29
N ASP A 763 -26.58 -1.50 38.50
CA ASP A 763 -25.21 -1.06 38.23
C ASP A 763 -24.44 -0.64 39.50
N ALA A 764 -25.14 -0.29 40.58
CA ALA A 764 -24.55 0.08 41.87
C ALA A 764 -24.27 -1.11 42.80
N SER A 765 -24.68 -2.33 42.41
CA SER A 765 -24.47 -3.53 43.23
C SER A 765 -22.98 -3.86 43.37
N LYS A 766 -22.54 -4.13 44.60
CA LYS A 766 -21.20 -4.66 44.90
C LYS A 766 -21.20 -6.16 45.19
N GLU A 767 -22.39 -6.76 45.29
CA GLU A 767 -22.54 -8.17 45.68
C GLU A 767 -22.34 -9.11 44.48
N ARG A 768 -22.83 -8.70 43.30
CA ARG A 768 -22.86 -9.45 42.05
C ARG A 768 -22.71 -8.52 40.86
N LEU A 769 -22.48 -9.10 39.68
CA LEU A 769 -22.33 -8.38 38.43
C LEU A 769 -23.58 -7.56 38.08
N PRO A 770 -23.43 -6.29 37.67
CA PRO A 770 -24.51 -5.49 37.11
C PRO A 770 -25.27 -6.22 36.01
N ASN A 771 -26.60 -6.05 35.97
CA ASN A 771 -27.46 -6.64 34.94
C ASN A 771 -27.41 -8.18 34.84
N SER A 772 -26.83 -8.86 35.82
CA SER A 772 -26.95 -10.32 35.98
C SER A 772 -28.20 -10.68 36.77
N VAL A 773 -28.59 -11.95 36.74
CA VAL A 773 -29.81 -12.42 37.41
C VAL A 773 -29.69 -12.30 38.93
N MET A 774 -30.61 -11.54 39.53
CA MET A 774 -30.77 -11.47 40.99
C MET A 774 -31.80 -12.50 41.47
N THR A 775 -32.96 -12.52 40.81
CA THR A 775 -34.05 -13.45 41.12
C THR A 775 -34.43 -14.22 39.87
N SER A 776 -34.14 -15.52 39.86
CA SER A 776 -34.46 -16.43 38.77
C SER A 776 -35.96 -16.41 38.42
N GLY A 777 -36.26 -16.63 37.14
CA GLY A 777 -37.62 -16.92 36.71
C GLY A 777 -38.03 -18.29 37.24
N ASP A 778 -39.25 -18.46 37.71
CA ASP A 778 -39.79 -19.74 38.16
C ASP A 778 -41.22 -19.86 37.61
N THR A 779 -41.44 -20.87 36.79
CA THR A 779 -42.75 -21.14 36.20
C THR A 779 -43.03 -22.64 36.18
N THR A 780 -44.29 -23.00 36.32
CA THR A 780 -44.78 -24.36 36.07
C THR A 780 -45.79 -24.29 34.94
N VAL A 781 -45.50 -24.95 33.83
CA VAL A 781 -46.37 -24.98 32.65
C VAL A 781 -46.79 -26.42 32.39
N MET A 782 -48.09 -26.59 32.11
CA MET A 782 -48.65 -27.84 31.64
C MET A 782 -48.96 -27.70 30.14
N THR A 783 -48.43 -28.60 29.33
CA THR A 783 -48.73 -28.70 27.90
C THR A 783 -49.30 -30.07 27.57
N GLY A 784 -50.47 -30.09 26.93
CA GLY A 784 -51.20 -31.31 26.60
C GLY A 784 -51.10 -31.72 25.14
N LEU A 785 -51.08 -33.03 24.91
CA LEU A 785 -51.51 -33.70 23.69
C LEU A 785 -52.94 -34.17 23.91
N ASP A 786 -53.87 -33.63 23.15
CA ASP A 786 -55.26 -34.10 23.15
C ASP A 786 -55.42 -35.35 22.28
N SER A 787 -56.62 -35.92 22.29
CA SER A 787 -56.95 -37.09 21.48
C SER A 787 -56.74 -36.87 19.98
N LEU A 788 -56.92 -35.65 19.45
CA LEU A 788 -56.73 -35.36 18.03
C LEU A 788 -55.25 -35.41 17.65
N LYS A 789 -54.36 -34.85 18.47
CA LYS A 789 -52.91 -34.93 18.25
C LYS A 789 -52.38 -36.36 18.37
N MET A 790 -53.03 -37.20 19.19
CA MET A 790 -52.73 -38.63 19.24
C MET A 790 -53.02 -39.34 17.91
N TYR A 791 -54.00 -38.88 17.11
CA TYR A 791 -54.22 -39.44 15.77
C TYR A 791 -53.04 -39.21 14.83
N LEU A 792 -52.44 -38.01 14.85
CA LEU A 792 -51.28 -37.68 14.04
C LEU A 792 -50.05 -38.50 14.45
N LEU A 793 -49.78 -38.60 15.77
CA LEU A 793 -48.65 -39.38 16.29
C LEU A 793 -48.74 -40.88 15.96
N THR A 794 -49.95 -41.37 15.70
CA THR A 794 -50.24 -42.79 15.43
C THR A 794 -50.77 -43.00 14.00
N ASP A 795 -50.60 -42.03 13.10
CA ASP A 795 -50.93 -42.23 11.69
C ASP A 795 -49.89 -43.14 11.00
N LEU A 796 -50.13 -43.44 9.72
CA LEU A 796 -49.31 -44.39 8.98
C LEU A 796 -47.99 -43.77 8.54
N GLY A 797 -46.93 -44.57 8.60
CA GLY A 797 -45.57 -44.16 8.25
C GLY A 797 -44.73 -43.78 9.47
N LYS A 798 -43.55 -43.26 9.17
CA LYS A 798 -42.60 -42.80 10.19
C LYS A 798 -42.87 -41.35 10.55
N HIS A 799 -42.59 -41.00 11.80
CA HIS A 799 -42.63 -39.62 12.27
C HIS A 799 -41.24 -39.14 12.64
N PHE A 800 -41.06 -37.84 12.56
CA PHE A 800 -39.81 -37.16 12.84
C PHE A 800 -40.07 -36.14 13.92
N VAL A 801 -39.18 -36.06 14.89
CA VAL A 801 -39.27 -35.14 16.03
C VAL A 801 -38.02 -34.27 16.08
N ARG A 802 -38.21 -32.95 16.24
CA ARG A 802 -37.13 -31.98 16.38
C ARG A 802 -37.45 -30.94 17.44
N PRO A 803 -36.52 -30.62 18.36
CA PRO A 803 -36.71 -29.48 19.25
C PRO A 803 -36.53 -28.17 18.47
N ARG A 804 -37.40 -27.20 18.70
CA ARG A 804 -37.25 -25.81 18.29
C ARG A 804 -37.00 -24.99 19.54
N ILE A 805 -35.84 -24.35 19.60
CA ILE A 805 -35.49 -23.46 20.70
C ILE A 805 -35.62 -22.02 20.20
N HIS A 806 -36.39 -21.23 20.94
CA HIS A 806 -36.59 -19.82 20.68
C HIS A 806 -36.16 -19.02 21.90
N PHE A 807 -35.22 -18.09 21.75
CA PHE A 807 -34.92 -17.09 22.76
C PHE A 807 -35.63 -15.80 22.41
N SER A 808 -36.33 -15.22 23.37
CA SER A 808 -37.11 -13.99 23.17
C SER A 808 -36.25 -12.73 23.05
N GLY A 809 -34.94 -12.83 23.34
CA GLY A 809 -34.02 -11.71 23.32
C GLY A 809 -34.21 -10.74 24.49
N THR A 810 -33.41 -9.67 24.47
CA THR A 810 -33.40 -8.58 25.45
C THR A 810 -33.66 -7.21 24.81
N LEU A 811 -33.66 -7.12 23.48
CA LEU A 811 -34.07 -5.92 22.75
C LEU A 811 -35.48 -5.47 23.18
N ASP A 812 -35.63 -4.17 23.40
CA ASP A 812 -36.85 -3.51 23.88
C ASP A 812 -37.37 -3.97 25.26
N GLN A 813 -36.50 -4.60 26.06
CA GLN A 813 -36.81 -5.06 27.41
C GLN A 813 -35.96 -4.32 28.45
N VAL A 814 -36.32 -4.41 29.74
CA VAL A 814 -35.57 -3.77 30.83
C VAL A 814 -35.00 -4.85 31.78
N PRO A 815 -33.67 -4.94 31.95
CA PRO A 815 -32.64 -4.23 31.18
C PRO A 815 -32.53 -4.79 29.75
N ASP A 816 -32.11 -3.94 28.80
CA ASP A 816 -31.92 -4.28 27.39
C ASP A 816 -30.56 -4.97 27.18
N ILE A 817 -29.58 -4.56 28.00
CA ILE A 817 -28.29 -5.20 28.18
C ILE A 817 -28.37 -6.13 29.38
N VAL A 818 -27.95 -7.39 29.22
CA VAL A 818 -27.85 -8.35 30.32
C VAL A 818 -26.45 -8.91 30.43
N GLN A 819 -26.05 -9.33 31.64
CA GLN A 819 -24.74 -9.93 31.87
C GLN A 819 -24.87 -11.36 32.35
N PHE A 820 -24.18 -12.28 31.68
CA PHE A 820 -24.10 -13.67 32.12
C PHE A 820 -23.06 -13.82 33.24
N SER A 821 -23.43 -14.56 34.28
CA SER A 821 -22.59 -14.91 35.42
C SER A 821 -22.24 -16.40 35.39
N MET A 822 -21.07 -16.76 35.90
CA MET A 822 -20.65 -18.15 36.12
C MET A 822 -21.61 -18.94 37.02
N LYS A 823 -22.48 -18.26 37.77
CA LYS A 823 -23.48 -18.86 38.67
C LYS A 823 -24.85 -19.03 38.04
N ASP A 824 -25.07 -18.58 36.81
CA ASP A 824 -26.37 -18.71 36.15
C ASP A 824 -26.61 -20.18 35.81
N SER A 825 -27.76 -20.72 36.23
CA SER A 825 -28.16 -22.11 35.96
C SER A 825 -29.61 -22.21 35.50
N LEU A 826 -29.89 -23.23 34.71
CA LEU A 826 -31.24 -23.61 34.28
C LEU A 826 -31.61 -24.92 34.97
N SER A 827 -32.61 -24.90 35.85
CA SER A 827 -33.16 -26.09 36.47
C SER A 827 -34.51 -26.45 35.85
N MET A 828 -34.67 -27.71 35.47
CA MET A 828 -35.88 -28.22 34.82
C MET A 828 -36.33 -29.51 35.49
N LYS A 829 -37.60 -29.53 35.90
CA LYS A 829 -38.27 -30.71 36.43
C LYS A 829 -39.52 -31.00 35.63
N GLY A 830 -39.66 -32.21 35.12
CA GLY A 830 -40.77 -32.57 34.25
C GLY A 830 -41.30 -33.97 34.52
N PHE A 831 -42.62 -34.10 34.51
CA PHE A 831 -43.32 -35.39 34.51
C PHE A 831 -44.49 -35.33 33.53
N MET A 832 -44.81 -36.46 32.91
CA MET A 832 -45.95 -36.61 32.01
C MET A 832 -47.05 -37.41 32.71
N VAL A 833 -48.29 -36.98 32.53
CA VAL A 833 -49.48 -37.70 32.99
C VAL A 833 -50.28 -38.13 31.77
N LEU A 834 -50.42 -39.44 31.57
CA LEU A 834 -51.33 -40.01 30.59
C LEU A 834 -52.67 -40.25 31.26
N GLN A 835 -53.73 -39.61 30.79
CA GLN A 835 -55.10 -39.93 31.20
C GLN A 835 -55.61 -41.04 30.29
N LEU A 836 -55.77 -42.21 30.89
CA LEU A 836 -56.17 -43.44 30.24
C LEU A 836 -57.64 -43.70 30.53
N GLN A 837 -58.40 -44.16 29.54
CA GLN A 837 -59.79 -44.56 29.70
C GLN A 837 -59.93 -46.07 29.51
N SER A 838 -60.71 -46.76 30.34
CA SER A 838 -60.73 -48.24 30.35
C SER A 838 -61.37 -48.88 29.10
N ASP A 839 -62.11 -48.11 28.30
CA ASP A 839 -62.64 -48.54 27.01
C ASP A 839 -61.53 -48.62 25.94
N GLY A 840 -61.49 -49.72 25.18
CA GLY A 840 -60.51 -49.94 24.11
C GLY A 840 -59.16 -50.57 24.52
N LEU A 841 -58.84 -50.76 25.80
CA LEU A 841 -57.59 -51.42 26.22
C LEU A 841 -57.59 -52.94 25.93
N LEU A 842 -58.74 -53.58 26.15
CA LEU A 842 -58.94 -55.03 26.02
C LEU A 842 -59.61 -55.43 24.71
N GLU A 843 -60.08 -54.46 23.92
CA GLU A 843 -60.70 -54.73 22.63
C GLU A 843 -59.61 -55.05 21.60
N LYS A 844 -59.80 -56.13 20.85
CA LYS A 844 -58.92 -56.44 19.72
C LYS A 844 -59.17 -55.37 18.64
N ALA A 845 -58.09 -54.78 18.12
CA ALA A 845 -58.20 -53.86 17.00
C ALA A 845 -58.94 -54.53 15.83
N ALA A 846 -59.95 -53.85 15.28
CA ALA A 846 -60.61 -54.30 14.08
C ALA A 846 -59.62 -54.29 12.91
N ASP A 847 -59.77 -55.25 12.01
CA ASP A 847 -58.98 -55.31 10.80
C ASP A 847 -59.40 -54.15 9.86
N GLU A 848 -58.44 -53.42 9.28
CA GLU A 848 -58.63 -52.23 8.45
C GLU A 848 -57.94 -52.43 7.08
N LEU A 849 -58.64 -52.10 5.99
CA LEU A 849 -58.03 -51.88 4.68
C LEU A 849 -57.85 -50.37 4.48
N ILE A 850 -56.68 -49.94 4.00
CA ILE A 850 -56.41 -48.52 3.73
C ILE A 850 -55.80 -48.36 2.34
N LEU A 851 -56.51 -47.71 1.42
CA LEU A 851 -56.04 -47.39 0.09
C LEU A 851 -55.00 -46.28 0.17
N THR A 852 -53.82 -46.50 -0.42
CA THR A 852 -52.70 -45.56 -0.35
C THR A 852 -52.33 -44.96 -1.70
N TYR A 853 -52.66 -45.63 -2.80
CA TYR A 853 -52.43 -45.10 -4.15
C TYR A 853 -53.23 -45.84 -5.22
N PRO A 854 -53.77 -45.15 -6.25
CA PRO A 854 -54.11 -43.73 -6.26
C PRO A 854 -55.11 -43.43 -5.13
N ASN A 855 -54.90 -42.33 -4.41
CA ASN A 855 -55.74 -41.98 -3.26
C ASN A 855 -56.33 -40.56 -3.37
N GLY A 856 -56.31 -39.98 -4.57
CA GLY A 856 -57.06 -38.78 -4.93
C GLY A 856 -56.21 -37.67 -5.54
N GLY A 857 -56.71 -37.09 -6.63
CA GLY A 857 -56.08 -35.97 -7.32
C GLY A 857 -55.05 -36.33 -8.39
N GLU A 858 -54.60 -37.58 -8.45
CA GLU A 858 -53.63 -38.00 -9.45
C GLU A 858 -54.20 -37.85 -10.88
N THR A 859 -53.34 -37.55 -11.85
CA THR A 859 -53.68 -37.63 -13.28
C THR A 859 -52.89 -38.77 -13.89
N ILE A 860 -53.59 -39.81 -14.34
CA ILE A 860 -53.01 -41.00 -14.93
C ILE A 860 -53.22 -40.95 -16.44
N SER A 861 -52.24 -41.41 -17.21
CA SER A 861 -52.39 -41.47 -18.66
C SER A 861 -53.14 -42.74 -19.07
N LEU A 862 -54.04 -42.63 -20.04
CA LEU A 862 -54.73 -43.79 -20.62
C LEU A 862 -53.70 -44.76 -21.21
N GLY A 863 -53.79 -46.04 -20.86
CA GLY A 863 -52.83 -47.07 -21.29
C GLY A 863 -51.54 -47.14 -20.46
N GLU A 864 -51.34 -46.26 -19.48
CA GLU A 864 -50.26 -46.36 -18.50
C GLU A 864 -50.58 -47.45 -17.47
N GLU A 865 -49.69 -48.45 -17.33
CA GLU A 865 -49.80 -49.41 -16.22
C GLU A 865 -49.40 -48.71 -14.92
N ILE A 866 -50.34 -48.63 -13.99
CA ILE A 866 -50.09 -48.14 -12.64
C ILE A 866 -50.24 -49.28 -11.63
N LYS A 867 -49.59 -49.13 -10.48
CA LYS A 867 -49.73 -50.09 -9.37
C LYS A 867 -50.63 -49.50 -8.30
N ILE A 868 -51.88 -49.95 -8.24
CA ILE A 868 -52.79 -49.70 -7.12
C ILE A 868 -52.17 -50.31 -5.86
N LYS A 869 -52.20 -49.59 -4.75
CA LYS A 869 -51.64 -49.99 -3.46
C LYS A 869 -52.64 -49.74 -2.36
N TRP A 870 -52.77 -50.71 -1.47
CA TRP A 870 -53.49 -50.59 -0.21
C TRP A 870 -52.64 -51.20 0.90
N ARG A 871 -53.10 -51.07 2.14
CA ARG A 871 -52.51 -51.71 3.29
C ARG A 871 -53.56 -52.53 4.01
N SER A 872 -53.21 -53.78 4.28
CA SER A 872 -54.03 -54.70 5.06
C SER A 872 -53.53 -54.73 6.50
N LEU A 873 -54.21 -54.00 7.38
CA LEU A 873 -53.86 -53.84 8.78
C LEU A 873 -54.74 -54.75 9.65
N GLY A 874 -54.13 -55.64 10.42
CA GLY A 874 -54.88 -56.67 11.14
C GLY A 874 -54.24 -58.04 10.97
N SER A 875 -54.76 -59.03 11.69
CA SER A 875 -54.19 -60.39 11.65
C SER A 875 -54.86 -61.30 10.63
N ASN A 876 -56.10 -61.01 10.24
CA ASN A 876 -56.93 -61.94 9.45
C ASN A 876 -56.97 -61.55 7.96
N LEU A 877 -56.92 -60.25 7.64
CA LEU A 877 -56.96 -59.75 6.26
C LEU A 877 -55.82 -60.24 5.35
N GLN A 878 -54.63 -60.52 5.90
CA GLN A 878 -53.49 -60.95 5.08
C GLN A 878 -53.70 -62.32 4.42
N SER A 879 -54.58 -63.15 4.98
CA SER A 879 -54.95 -64.46 4.44
C SER A 879 -56.24 -64.44 3.61
N GLU A 880 -56.97 -63.34 3.60
CA GLU A 880 -58.20 -63.18 2.82
C GLU A 880 -57.89 -62.65 1.42
N ASN A 881 -58.73 -62.98 0.45
CA ASN A 881 -58.66 -62.35 -0.87
C ASN A 881 -59.37 -60.98 -0.84
N VAL A 882 -59.09 -60.13 -1.82
CA VAL A 882 -59.68 -58.80 -1.95
C VAL A 882 -60.31 -58.61 -3.34
N LEU A 883 -61.25 -57.67 -3.42
CA LEU A 883 -61.90 -57.22 -4.63
C LEU A 883 -61.58 -55.74 -4.85
N VAL A 884 -61.12 -55.38 -6.06
CA VAL A 884 -60.81 -53.99 -6.42
C VAL A 884 -61.76 -53.52 -7.51
N SER A 885 -62.40 -52.37 -7.26
CA SER A 885 -63.43 -51.80 -8.13
C SER A 885 -63.23 -50.31 -8.36
N THR A 886 -63.78 -49.77 -9.44
CA THR A 886 -63.79 -48.34 -9.75
C THR A 886 -65.20 -47.79 -9.92
N SER A 887 -65.35 -46.47 -9.79
CA SER A 887 -66.62 -45.78 -10.05
C SER A 887 -66.38 -44.40 -10.65
N THR A 888 -67.19 -44.01 -11.62
CA THR A 888 -67.14 -42.68 -12.28
C THR A 888 -68.15 -41.69 -11.72
N ASP A 889 -68.91 -42.06 -10.69
CA ASP A 889 -69.89 -41.18 -10.06
C ASP A 889 -69.23 -40.02 -9.30
N ASP A 890 -70.00 -38.95 -9.06
CA ASP A 890 -69.47 -37.73 -8.45
C ASP A 890 -68.94 -37.95 -7.01
N ASN A 891 -69.55 -38.85 -6.23
CA ASN A 891 -69.13 -39.26 -4.89
C ASN A 891 -69.84 -40.59 -4.50
N PRO A 892 -69.34 -41.75 -4.96
CA PRO A 892 -70.03 -43.03 -4.83
C PRO A 892 -70.08 -43.52 -3.38
N ASP A 893 -71.26 -43.89 -2.88
CA ASP A 893 -71.38 -44.53 -1.57
C ASP A 893 -70.62 -45.87 -1.58
N ILE A 894 -69.71 -46.04 -0.60
CA ILE A 894 -68.87 -47.25 -0.49
C ILE A 894 -69.72 -48.51 -0.28
N SER A 895 -70.89 -48.36 0.34
CA SER A 895 -71.81 -49.46 0.68
C SER A 895 -72.74 -49.87 -0.46
N SER A 896 -72.82 -49.09 -1.54
CA SER A 896 -73.73 -49.34 -2.65
C SER A 896 -73.03 -50.08 -3.79
N GLU A 897 -73.19 -51.40 -3.86
CA GLU A 897 -72.50 -52.23 -4.87
C GLU A 897 -72.84 -51.88 -6.32
N ASP A 898 -74.03 -51.34 -6.59
CA ASP A 898 -74.48 -50.97 -7.95
C ASP A 898 -73.66 -49.82 -8.57
N LEU A 899 -72.94 -49.05 -7.75
CA LEU A 899 -72.13 -47.91 -8.20
C LEU A 899 -70.69 -48.29 -8.57
N TRP A 900 -70.27 -49.55 -8.34
CA TRP A 900 -68.87 -49.98 -8.47
C TRP A 900 -68.69 -51.04 -9.55
N SER A 901 -67.70 -50.84 -10.41
CA SER A 901 -67.30 -51.76 -11.49
C SER A 901 -65.98 -52.45 -11.16
N ILE A 902 -65.95 -53.78 -11.13
CA ILE A 902 -64.76 -54.58 -10.79
C ILE A 902 -63.69 -54.44 -11.88
N ILE A 903 -62.44 -54.17 -11.50
CA ILE A 903 -61.30 -54.02 -12.44
C ILE A 903 -60.34 -55.21 -12.47
N SER A 904 -60.39 -56.10 -11.47
CA SER A 904 -59.48 -57.25 -11.32
C SER A 904 -59.99 -58.54 -11.95
N GLY A 905 -61.08 -58.50 -12.71
CA GLY A 905 -61.74 -59.72 -13.24
C GLY A 905 -62.40 -60.61 -12.18
N GLY A 906 -62.45 -60.15 -10.92
CA GLY A 906 -62.97 -60.88 -9.76
C GLY A 906 -62.11 -60.73 -8.51
N ILE A 907 -62.28 -61.65 -7.58
CA ILE A 907 -61.54 -61.73 -6.31
C ILE A 907 -60.07 -62.11 -6.58
N ILE A 908 -59.12 -61.39 -5.97
CA ILE A 908 -57.67 -61.56 -6.13
C ILE A 908 -56.96 -61.78 -4.79
N ALA A 909 -55.79 -62.42 -4.82
CA ALA A 909 -54.96 -62.59 -3.63
C ALA A 909 -54.55 -61.23 -3.03
N ASN A 910 -54.64 -61.10 -1.71
CA ASN A 910 -54.27 -59.88 -1.02
C ASN A 910 -52.74 -59.77 -0.84
N VAL A 911 -52.10 -59.13 -1.81
CA VAL A 911 -50.66 -58.83 -1.79
C VAL A 911 -50.39 -57.32 -1.67
N ASP A 912 -51.32 -56.60 -1.04
CA ASP A 912 -51.29 -55.14 -0.80
C ASP A 912 -51.13 -54.29 -2.07
N SER A 913 -51.30 -54.88 -3.26
CA SER A 913 -51.20 -54.15 -4.52
C SER A 913 -51.77 -54.89 -5.72
N LEU A 914 -52.12 -54.12 -6.76
CA LEU A 914 -52.61 -54.61 -8.05
C LEU A 914 -52.04 -53.76 -9.19
N ASN A 915 -51.41 -54.38 -10.18
CA ASN A 915 -51.10 -53.70 -11.44
C ASN A 915 -52.39 -53.53 -12.24
N TRP A 916 -52.67 -52.30 -12.65
CA TRP A 916 -53.89 -51.92 -13.34
C TRP A 916 -53.60 -50.90 -14.42
N THR A 917 -54.14 -51.14 -15.61
CA THR A 917 -54.08 -50.23 -16.75
C THR A 917 -55.48 -49.68 -17.00
N PRO A 918 -55.73 -48.38 -16.83
CA PRO A 918 -57.03 -47.78 -17.10
C PRO A 918 -57.45 -47.99 -18.58
N SER A 919 -58.66 -48.48 -18.79
CA SER A 919 -59.20 -48.80 -20.13
C SER A 919 -60.01 -47.67 -20.76
N ALA A 920 -60.39 -46.64 -20.00
CA ALA A 920 -61.17 -45.50 -20.47
C ALA A 920 -60.72 -44.17 -19.83
N VAL A 921 -60.93 -43.09 -20.56
CA VAL A 921 -60.73 -41.70 -20.06
C VAL A 921 -61.84 -41.40 -19.05
N ALA A 922 -61.48 -40.79 -17.93
CA ALA A 922 -62.41 -40.43 -16.87
C ALA A 922 -61.97 -39.12 -16.21
N ASP A 923 -62.84 -38.11 -16.21
CA ASP A 923 -62.60 -36.83 -15.52
C ASP A 923 -62.72 -36.92 -14.00
N LYS A 924 -63.39 -37.97 -13.51
CA LYS A 924 -63.45 -38.37 -12.11
C LYS A 924 -63.53 -39.89 -12.04
N LEU A 925 -62.63 -40.47 -11.27
CA LEU A 925 -62.59 -41.90 -11.02
C LEU A 925 -62.28 -42.14 -9.54
N TRP A 926 -63.03 -43.05 -8.93
CA TRP A 926 -62.84 -43.50 -7.57
C TRP A 926 -62.38 -44.95 -7.57
N LEU A 927 -61.61 -45.35 -6.55
CA LEU A 927 -61.20 -46.73 -6.31
C LEU A 927 -61.81 -47.24 -5.01
N LYS A 928 -62.23 -48.50 -5.00
CA LYS A 928 -62.69 -49.24 -3.80
C LYS A 928 -61.89 -50.54 -3.71
N VAL A 929 -61.42 -50.87 -2.51
CA VAL A 929 -60.87 -52.19 -2.17
C VAL A 929 -61.69 -52.78 -1.04
N CYS A 930 -62.15 -54.01 -1.21
CA CYS A 930 -62.93 -54.74 -0.20
C CYS A 930 -62.31 -56.11 0.06
N ASN A 931 -62.50 -56.66 1.25
CA ASN A 931 -62.22 -58.08 1.50
C ASN A 931 -63.27 -58.98 0.80
N GLU A 932 -63.00 -60.29 0.74
CA GLU A 932 -63.84 -61.26 0.01
C GLU A 932 -65.32 -61.26 0.43
N SER A 933 -65.62 -61.00 1.71
CA SER A 933 -67.00 -60.92 2.22
C SER A 933 -67.67 -59.55 1.99
N GLY A 934 -66.94 -58.54 1.52
CA GLY A 934 -67.43 -57.16 1.39
C GLY A 934 -67.69 -56.46 2.72
N SER A 935 -67.27 -57.04 3.85
CA SER A 935 -67.52 -56.48 5.19
C SER A 935 -66.51 -55.43 5.61
N ILE A 936 -65.31 -55.45 5.03
CA ILE A 936 -64.25 -54.47 5.26
C ILE A 936 -63.91 -53.88 3.89
N CYS A 937 -64.21 -52.60 3.71
CA CYS A 937 -63.95 -51.87 2.48
C CYS A 937 -63.33 -50.53 2.79
N ASP A 938 -62.46 -50.07 1.89
CA ASP A 938 -61.99 -48.70 1.84
C ASP A 938 -62.07 -48.14 0.43
N ARG A 939 -62.17 -46.82 0.31
CA ARG A 939 -62.22 -46.12 -0.99
C ARG A 939 -61.20 -44.98 -1.04
N SER A 940 -60.81 -44.60 -2.25
CA SER A 940 -59.96 -43.43 -2.46
C SER A 940 -60.54 -42.18 -1.79
N LEU A 941 -59.69 -41.41 -1.11
CA LEU A 941 -60.09 -40.25 -0.33
C LEU A 941 -60.71 -39.13 -1.19
N SER A 942 -60.24 -39.00 -2.43
CA SER A 942 -60.80 -38.11 -3.46
C SER A 942 -60.77 -38.81 -4.82
N SER A 943 -61.55 -38.30 -5.79
CA SER A 943 -61.46 -38.75 -7.18
C SER A 943 -60.09 -38.41 -7.81
N PHE A 944 -59.64 -39.24 -8.74
CA PHE A 944 -58.48 -38.99 -9.61
C PHE A 944 -58.92 -38.99 -11.09
N LYS A 945 -58.03 -38.61 -12.01
CA LYS A 945 -58.34 -38.45 -13.44
C LYS A 945 -57.56 -39.42 -14.32
N VAL A 946 -58.17 -39.89 -15.39
CA VAL A 946 -57.52 -40.64 -16.47
C VAL A 946 -57.65 -39.84 -17.75
N VAL A 947 -56.53 -39.41 -18.35
CA VAL A 947 -56.50 -38.55 -19.55
C VAL A 947 -55.87 -39.27 -20.74
N SER A 948 -56.30 -38.96 -21.96
CA SER A 948 -55.67 -39.54 -23.17
C SER A 948 -54.20 -39.12 -23.28
N THR A 949 -53.30 -40.04 -23.60
CA THR A 949 -51.91 -39.73 -23.95
C THR A 949 -51.87 -38.89 -25.23
N ASN A 950 -51.89 -37.56 -25.10
CA ASN A 950 -51.50 -36.70 -26.22
C ASN A 950 -49.98 -36.67 -26.28
N THR A 951 -49.39 -37.38 -27.24
CA THR A 951 -48.08 -37.03 -27.80
C THR A 951 -48.18 -35.62 -28.37
N ILE A 952 -47.82 -34.60 -27.59
CA ILE A 952 -47.51 -33.29 -28.14
C ILE A 952 -46.02 -33.27 -28.43
N SER A 953 -45.70 -33.57 -29.69
CA SER A 953 -44.49 -33.11 -30.36
C SER A 953 -44.34 -31.60 -30.18
N SER A 954 -43.11 -31.17 -29.90
CA SER A 954 -42.63 -29.79 -29.87
C SER A 954 -43.40 -28.81 -30.77
N GLY A 955 -43.95 -27.75 -30.16
CA GLY A 955 -44.49 -26.58 -30.84
C GLY A 955 -43.98 -25.32 -30.17
N SER A 956 -42.83 -24.84 -30.64
CA SER A 956 -42.24 -23.54 -30.34
C SER A 956 -43.17 -22.37 -30.69
N ASN A 957 -43.00 -21.26 -29.96
CA ASN A 957 -43.45 -19.89 -30.24
C ASN A 957 -44.91 -19.56 -29.89
N LEU A 958 -45.10 -18.87 -28.77
CA LEU A 958 -46.13 -17.84 -28.59
C LEU A 958 -45.84 -16.97 -27.34
N PHE A 959 -44.72 -16.24 -27.35
CA PHE A 959 -44.52 -15.07 -26.47
C PHE A 959 -43.67 -14.02 -27.19
N ASN A 960 -44.31 -13.24 -28.06
CA ASN A 960 -43.78 -11.95 -28.49
C ASN A 960 -44.93 -11.06 -28.94
N ASN A 961 -45.47 -10.28 -28.00
CA ASN A 961 -45.93 -8.92 -28.23
C ASN A 961 -46.58 -8.41 -26.94
N TRP A 962 -45.85 -7.62 -26.16
CA TRP A 962 -46.36 -6.47 -25.42
C TRP A 962 -45.20 -5.47 -25.26
N LYS A 963 -45.04 -4.61 -26.27
CA LYS A 963 -44.22 -3.41 -26.18
C LYS A 963 -45.00 -2.32 -25.42
N ILE A 964 -44.41 -1.90 -24.31
CA ILE A 964 -44.84 -0.82 -23.43
C ILE A 964 -44.84 0.51 -24.21
N LYS A 965 -46.00 1.21 -24.21
CA LYS A 965 -46.11 2.61 -24.63
C LYS A 965 -45.53 3.51 -23.54
N GLN A 966 -44.38 4.12 -23.81
CA GLN A 966 -43.89 5.28 -23.06
C GLN A 966 -44.82 6.48 -23.26
N LYS A 967 -45.28 7.08 -22.16
CA LYS A 967 -45.95 8.38 -22.12
C LYS A 967 -44.99 9.37 -21.46
N ARG A 968 -44.50 10.34 -22.25
CA ARG A 968 -43.89 11.60 -21.78
C ARG A 968 -45.00 12.58 -21.43
N VAL A 969 -44.78 13.36 -20.36
CA VAL A 969 -45.14 14.77 -20.05
C VAL A 969 -45.16 14.86 -18.50
N ALA A 970 -44.66 15.85 -17.76
CA ALA A 970 -43.62 16.86 -17.86
C ALA A 970 -43.53 17.53 -16.47
N ASN A 971 -42.33 17.97 -16.07
CA ASN A 971 -42.00 19.09 -15.17
C ASN A 971 -42.65 19.26 -13.79
N GLY A 972 -41.78 19.29 -12.77
CA GLY A 972 -41.94 20.09 -11.55
C GLY A 972 -40.57 20.41 -10.94
N LYS A 973 -40.13 21.67 -11.06
CA LYS A 973 -38.91 22.24 -10.45
C LYS A 973 -39.11 22.42 -8.93
N ARG A 974 -38.21 21.88 -8.10
CA ARG A 974 -37.25 22.59 -7.24
C ARG A 974 -36.38 21.58 -6.50
#